data_AF-V2QCL3-F1
#
_entry.id   AF-V2QCL3-F1
#
_cell.length_a   1.000
_cell.length_b   1.000
_cell.length_c   1.000
_cell.angle_alpha   90.00
_cell.angle_beta   90.00
_cell.angle_gamma   90.00
#
_symmetry.space_group_name_H-M   'P 1'
#
loop_
_entity.id
_entity.type
_entity.pdbx_description
1 polymer ?
#
loop_
_entity_poly.entity_id
_entity_poly.type
_entity_poly.pdbx_seq_one_letter_code
_entity_poly.pdbx_strand_id
1 'polypeptide(L)'
;MKKKLFLLQFLFVIFFACSGYAQQNDYTVNFKNVPMKDFITFVSEFTGKNVIYNEADLRGNVTISSQKNMDSKEILDIFYSVMKLNGYQPVTQGDSIQIIAEKDMQAFDEEIKLNGVGRNSKGYMTTVMSLDNYNAATILPVLNRMKSKTGYVEAVKGLNIVVVRDDASRIEKMTALINKVDNMAAGYKFYTLSLQYSIASKIEQQITKFFNELAKNSINSTSPVIISDDISNTLIIAATKKDYERISTIVANLDSKNMAINTEPRVFYLKNARAEDVEKVLSKLVSSLSQQAGKTGTAATASSNSKVSISSDNATNSILAIGDKELYDNLDSLISKLDVPRRQVYVEALILETSIDKSSQFGVEWFMGAGNGSGAIVGSSANTGNLGSIIGSLTQGASSISGLGTGLGIGVIGNIISFQGAKFPSIGALISALRTSSGINIISNPQILTLNNSAAEVFVGENMPYQTSTKYDSNNNPIQTYDYRDVGVKLKVTPQISSDDMVTLAIEQEIKKVSGSAVSSTAPTTLTRTTNTTVKLKNHSIMVISGMIKDDSTTTVTGIPGLSQIPVLGWLFKTQSTMTQKTNVMLFITAHIIDTLEDNQKLMEGKRATMEDFNRQGDAEFNKGAFTDTGRSIQLKNEIEGLSPEEAQKTQSQRDKEKAQREKAEKKAEKERQKAVEKAEKEAAKKSAKEDKKAVEENTKLLTPSAVDNNEENGNQFLNNNEDTGIISPEN
;
A
#
# COMPACT_ATOMS: atom_id res chain seq x y z
N MET A 1 -123.14 8.13 8.91
CA MET A 1 -122.66 8.92 7.76
C MET A 1 -121.61 8.06 7.04
N LYS A 2 -122.00 7.21 6.08
CA LYS A 2 -122.25 7.56 4.66
C LYS A 2 -121.16 8.51 4.12
N LYS A 3 -120.39 8.02 3.13
CA LYS A 3 -119.21 8.62 2.47
C LYS A 3 -117.85 8.35 3.13
N LYS A 4 -117.33 7.13 2.93
CA LYS A 4 -115.88 6.81 2.75
C LYS A 4 -115.58 5.31 2.53
N LEU A 5 -116.61 4.49 2.29
CA LEU A 5 -116.48 3.09 1.86
C LEU A 5 -117.11 2.87 0.46
N PHE A 6 -117.04 3.89 -0.41
CA PHE A 6 -117.65 3.89 -1.75
C PHE A 6 -116.62 4.12 -2.87
N LEU A 7 -115.34 4.37 -2.53
CA LEU A 7 -114.27 4.58 -3.52
C LEU A 7 -113.40 3.32 -3.75
N LEU A 8 -113.43 2.35 -2.81
CA LEU A 8 -112.58 1.16 -2.87
C LEU A 8 -113.27 -0.06 -3.50
N GLN A 9 -114.61 -0.07 -3.59
CA GLN A 9 -115.37 -1.16 -4.21
C GLN A 9 -115.72 -0.90 -5.69
N PHE A 10 -115.51 0.34 -6.18
CA PHE A 10 -115.74 0.71 -7.59
C PHE A 10 -114.44 0.68 -8.43
N LEU A 11 -113.26 0.73 -7.79
CA LEU A 11 -111.96 0.61 -8.49
C LEU A 11 -111.55 -0.85 -8.75
N PHE A 12 -112.18 -1.82 -8.06
CA PHE A 12 -111.93 -3.26 -8.26
C PHE A 12 -112.79 -3.88 -9.38
N VAL A 13 -113.74 -3.12 -9.94
CA VAL A 13 -114.68 -3.57 -10.99
C VAL A 13 -114.34 -2.98 -12.37
N ILE A 14 -113.32 -2.10 -12.47
CA ILE A 14 -112.91 -1.46 -13.74
C ILE A 14 -111.53 -1.93 -14.24
N PHE A 15 -110.80 -2.76 -13.49
CA PHE A 15 -109.55 -3.38 -13.98
C PHE A 15 -109.68 -4.86 -14.36
N PHE A 16 -110.88 -5.45 -14.26
CA PHE A 16 -111.15 -6.87 -14.57
C PHE A 16 -112.07 -7.09 -15.78
N ALA A 17 -112.27 -6.06 -16.60
CA ALA A 17 -113.07 -6.13 -17.82
C ALA A 17 -112.30 -5.50 -19.00
N CYS A 18 -111.19 -6.13 -19.38
CA CYS A 18 -110.69 -6.07 -20.75
C CYS A 18 -109.94 -7.37 -21.06
N SER A 19 -110.67 -8.48 -20.95
CA SER A 19 -110.28 -9.73 -21.59
C SER A 19 -110.49 -9.54 -23.09
N GLY A 20 -109.51 -8.92 -23.75
CA GLY A 20 -109.37 -9.02 -25.18
C GLY A 20 -109.09 -10.47 -25.54
N TYR A 21 -110.04 -11.11 -26.19
CA TYR A 21 -109.87 -12.40 -26.84
C TYR A 21 -108.65 -12.35 -27.76
N ALA A 22 -107.55 -12.98 -27.37
CA ALA A 22 -106.57 -13.44 -28.35
C ALA A 22 -107.17 -14.70 -28.98
N GLN A 23 -107.71 -14.55 -30.19
CA GLN A 23 -108.01 -15.68 -31.06
C GLN A 23 -106.70 -16.43 -31.30
N GLN A 24 -106.52 -17.55 -30.60
CA GLN A 24 -105.42 -18.46 -30.84
C GLN A 24 -105.75 -19.23 -32.11
N ASN A 25 -105.32 -18.70 -33.25
CA ASN A 25 -105.30 -19.45 -34.48
C ASN A 25 -104.07 -20.35 -34.46
N ASP A 26 -104.32 -21.64 -34.24
CA ASP A 26 -103.31 -22.68 -34.26
C ASP A 26 -102.93 -23.01 -35.71
N TYR A 27 -101.63 -22.95 -36.04
CA TYR A 27 -101.15 -23.34 -37.37
C TYR A 27 -99.97 -24.30 -37.29
N THR A 28 -99.94 -25.24 -38.23
CA THR A 28 -98.81 -26.14 -38.45
C THR A 28 -97.96 -25.61 -39.60
N VAL A 29 -96.70 -25.26 -39.32
CA VAL A 29 -95.75 -24.79 -40.32
C VAL A 29 -94.90 -25.97 -40.83
N ASN A 30 -95.15 -26.40 -42.06
CA ASN A 30 -94.38 -27.46 -42.72
C ASN A 30 -93.92 -27.00 -44.10
N PHE A 31 -92.66 -26.60 -44.22
CA PHE A 31 -92.02 -26.18 -45.46
C PHE A 31 -91.04 -27.23 -45.94
N LYS A 32 -91.12 -27.60 -47.22
CA LYS A 32 -90.15 -28.48 -47.87
C LYS A 32 -89.54 -27.76 -49.05
N ASN A 33 -88.25 -27.44 -48.96
CA ASN A 33 -87.46 -26.83 -50.02
C ASN A 33 -88.07 -25.51 -50.58
N VAL A 34 -88.54 -24.63 -49.70
CA VAL A 34 -89.15 -23.35 -50.08
C VAL A 34 -88.08 -22.27 -50.22
N PRO A 35 -88.07 -21.45 -51.30
CA PRO A 35 -87.16 -20.32 -51.43
C PRO A 35 -87.25 -19.35 -50.25
N MET A 36 -86.12 -18.82 -49.78
CA MET A 36 -86.07 -17.92 -48.61
C MET A 36 -86.99 -16.68 -48.75
N LYS A 37 -87.14 -16.17 -49.98
CA LYS A 37 -88.04 -15.04 -50.30
C LYS A 37 -89.49 -15.34 -49.95
N ASP A 38 -89.97 -16.52 -50.33
CA ASP A 38 -91.35 -16.94 -50.09
C ASP A 38 -91.56 -17.20 -48.60
N PHE A 39 -90.54 -17.73 -47.92
CA PHE A 39 -90.55 -17.92 -46.48
C PHE A 39 -90.61 -16.59 -45.70
N ILE A 40 -89.82 -15.59 -46.09
CA ILE A 40 -89.87 -14.24 -45.49
C ILE A 40 -91.24 -13.59 -45.73
N THR A 41 -91.77 -13.72 -46.94
CA THR A 41 -93.06 -13.16 -47.32
C THR A 41 -94.18 -13.78 -46.48
N PHE A 42 -94.19 -15.10 -46.35
CA PHE A 42 -95.11 -15.84 -45.47
C PHE A 42 -95.02 -15.36 -44.01
N VAL A 43 -93.81 -15.22 -43.46
CA VAL A 43 -93.64 -14.75 -42.09
C VAL A 43 -94.09 -13.29 -41.94
N SER A 44 -93.85 -12.43 -42.93
CA SER A 44 -94.28 -11.01 -42.90
C SER A 44 -95.80 -10.87 -42.94
N GLU A 45 -96.47 -11.65 -43.79
CA GLU A 45 -97.93 -11.65 -43.94
C GLU A 45 -98.59 -12.21 -42.68
N PHE A 46 -97.99 -13.25 -42.10
CA PHE A 46 -98.54 -13.94 -40.94
C PHE A 46 -98.30 -13.19 -39.62
N THR A 47 -97.12 -12.57 -39.45
CA THR A 47 -96.78 -11.82 -38.22
C THR A 47 -97.24 -10.35 -38.26
N GLY A 48 -97.68 -9.86 -39.44
CA GLY A 48 -98.06 -8.46 -39.66
C GLY A 48 -96.90 -7.47 -39.56
N LYS A 49 -95.65 -7.96 -39.59
CA LYS A 49 -94.44 -7.14 -39.45
C LYS A 49 -93.84 -6.81 -40.81
N ASN A 50 -93.44 -5.56 -40.99
CA ASN A 50 -92.75 -5.12 -42.20
C ASN A 50 -91.34 -5.71 -42.22
N VAL A 51 -91.01 -6.56 -43.20
CA VAL A 51 -89.66 -7.13 -43.32
C VAL A 51 -88.91 -6.46 -44.47
N ILE A 52 -87.76 -5.85 -44.17
CA ILE A 52 -86.89 -5.17 -45.14
C ILE A 52 -85.68 -6.07 -45.42
N TYR A 53 -85.43 -6.37 -46.69
CA TYR A 53 -84.29 -7.18 -47.11
C TYR A 53 -83.75 -6.75 -48.47
N ASN A 54 -82.48 -7.05 -48.72
CA ASN A 54 -81.87 -6.91 -50.03
C ASN A 54 -82.00 -8.22 -50.81
N GLU A 55 -82.59 -8.19 -52.00
CA GLU A 55 -82.83 -9.38 -52.82
C GLU A 55 -81.52 -10.02 -53.33
N ALA A 56 -80.45 -9.25 -53.50
CA ALA A 56 -79.15 -9.76 -53.95
C ALA A 56 -78.45 -10.65 -52.91
N ASP A 57 -78.73 -10.41 -51.63
CA ASP A 57 -78.03 -11.08 -50.53
C ASP A 57 -78.71 -12.37 -50.09
N LEU A 58 -80.01 -12.57 -50.36
CA LEU A 58 -80.76 -13.75 -49.93
C LEU A 58 -80.59 -14.94 -50.88
N ARG A 59 -79.80 -15.93 -50.44
CA ARG A 59 -79.63 -17.22 -51.14
C ARG A 59 -79.98 -18.39 -50.22
N GLY A 60 -80.66 -19.40 -50.78
CA GLY A 60 -80.93 -20.68 -50.13
C GLY A 60 -82.41 -21.03 -50.06
N ASN A 61 -82.66 -22.31 -49.75
CA ASN A 61 -83.99 -22.86 -49.54
C ASN A 61 -84.12 -23.32 -48.09
N VAL A 62 -85.33 -23.21 -47.56
CA VAL A 62 -85.67 -23.55 -46.19
C VAL A 62 -86.53 -24.81 -46.16
N THR A 63 -86.19 -25.72 -45.25
CA THR A 63 -87.02 -26.89 -44.92
C THR A 63 -87.27 -26.88 -43.42
N ILE A 64 -88.54 -26.80 -43.03
CA ILE A 64 -88.99 -26.80 -41.63
C ILE A 64 -90.04 -27.89 -41.50
N SER A 65 -89.84 -28.80 -40.57
CA SER A 65 -90.86 -29.77 -40.18
C SER A 65 -91.24 -29.52 -38.73
N SER A 66 -92.50 -29.15 -38.51
CA SER A 66 -93.07 -28.99 -37.17
C SER A 66 -94.29 -29.88 -37.01
N GLN A 67 -94.37 -30.55 -35.86
CA GLN A 67 -95.48 -31.44 -35.47
C GLN A 67 -96.38 -30.83 -34.37
N LYS A 68 -96.09 -29.59 -33.95
CA LYS A 68 -96.80 -28.89 -32.88
C LYS A 68 -97.44 -27.62 -33.43
N ASN A 69 -98.66 -27.32 -32.97
CA ASN A 69 -99.32 -26.04 -33.25
C ASN A 69 -98.51 -24.91 -32.62
N MET A 70 -98.25 -23.85 -33.39
CA MET A 70 -97.37 -22.74 -33.00
C MET A 70 -98.10 -21.41 -33.01
N ASP A 71 -97.78 -20.57 -32.02
CA ASP A 71 -98.24 -19.17 -31.93
C ASP A 71 -97.39 -18.23 -32.81
N SER A 72 -97.92 -17.06 -33.17
CA SER A 72 -97.23 -16.05 -33.98
C SER A 72 -95.85 -15.68 -33.45
N LYS A 73 -95.68 -15.73 -32.11
CA LYS A 73 -94.39 -15.49 -31.45
C LYS A 73 -93.41 -16.64 -31.62
N GLU A 74 -93.89 -17.89 -31.58
CA GLU A 74 -93.06 -19.09 -31.78
C GLU A 74 -92.61 -19.20 -33.25
N ILE A 75 -93.47 -18.82 -34.19
CA ILE A 75 -93.14 -18.74 -35.62
C ILE A 75 -92.04 -17.71 -35.88
N LEU A 76 -92.10 -16.56 -35.20
CA LEU A 76 -91.08 -15.52 -35.29
C LEU A 76 -89.74 -15.96 -34.67
N ASP A 77 -89.76 -16.73 -33.58
CA ASP A 77 -88.53 -17.32 -32.99
C ASP A 77 -87.90 -18.38 -33.93
N ILE A 78 -88.71 -19.17 -34.63
CA ILE A 78 -88.23 -20.09 -35.67
C ILE A 78 -87.69 -19.33 -36.87
N PHE A 79 -88.36 -18.27 -37.30
CA PHE A 79 -87.87 -17.38 -38.35
C PHE A 79 -86.47 -16.86 -38.02
N TYR A 80 -86.26 -16.32 -36.81
CA TYR A 80 -84.94 -15.87 -36.38
C TYR A 80 -83.90 -16.99 -36.37
N SER A 81 -84.31 -18.19 -35.96
CA SER A 81 -83.43 -19.37 -35.94
C SER A 81 -83.03 -19.81 -37.35
N VAL A 82 -83.97 -19.81 -38.29
CA VAL A 82 -83.76 -20.19 -39.70
C VAL A 82 -82.90 -19.16 -40.42
N MET A 83 -83.15 -17.87 -40.18
CA MET A 83 -82.32 -16.79 -40.72
C MET A 83 -80.88 -16.93 -40.22
N LYS A 84 -80.70 -17.15 -38.91
CA LYS A 84 -79.39 -17.37 -38.29
C LYS A 84 -78.67 -18.59 -38.86
N LEU A 85 -79.38 -19.69 -39.11
CA LEU A 85 -78.80 -20.91 -39.71
C LEU A 85 -78.27 -20.67 -41.13
N ASN A 86 -78.89 -19.75 -41.88
CA ASN A 86 -78.49 -19.43 -43.24
C ASN A 86 -77.52 -18.23 -43.34
N GLY A 87 -76.98 -17.76 -42.21
CA GLY A 87 -75.96 -16.68 -42.19
C GLY A 87 -76.54 -15.27 -42.31
N TYR A 88 -77.82 -15.09 -41.98
CA TYR A 88 -78.47 -13.78 -41.90
C TYR A 88 -78.91 -13.49 -40.48
N GLN A 89 -78.79 -12.22 -40.07
CA GLN A 89 -79.27 -11.75 -38.78
C GLN A 89 -80.46 -10.82 -39.00
N PRO A 90 -81.66 -11.17 -38.52
CA PRO A 90 -82.77 -10.24 -38.46
C PRO A 90 -82.57 -9.32 -37.26
N VAL A 91 -82.60 -8.01 -37.51
CA VAL A 91 -82.53 -6.94 -36.50
C VAL A 91 -83.88 -6.24 -36.49
N THR A 92 -84.48 -6.11 -35.30
CA THR A 92 -85.79 -5.45 -35.16
C THR A 92 -85.55 -3.99 -34.84
N GLN A 93 -86.01 -3.08 -35.70
CA GLN A 93 -85.93 -1.64 -35.50
C GLN A 93 -87.34 -1.04 -35.59
N GLY A 94 -87.91 -0.68 -34.45
CA GLY A 94 -89.30 -0.20 -34.38
C GLY A 94 -90.30 -1.30 -34.80
N ASP A 95 -91.11 -1.01 -35.81
CA ASP A 95 -92.16 -1.93 -36.30
C ASP A 95 -91.74 -2.76 -37.52
N SER A 96 -90.49 -2.61 -37.98
CA SER A 96 -89.91 -3.39 -39.07
C SER A 96 -88.76 -4.31 -38.63
N ILE A 97 -88.59 -5.41 -39.36
CA ILE A 97 -87.50 -6.37 -39.20
C ILE A 97 -86.58 -6.22 -40.40
N GLN A 98 -85.34 -5.79 -40.20
CA GLN A 98 -84.35 -5.71 -41.26
C GLN A 98 -83.48 -6.96 -41.26
N ILE A 99 -83.35 -7.60 -42.42
CA ILE A 99 -82.47 -8.75 -42.59
C ILE A 99 -81.13 -8.26 -43.12
N ILE A 100 -80.06 -8.53 -42.38
CA ILE A 100 -78.69 -8.22 -42.79
C ILE A 100 -77.85 -9.50 -42.88
N ALA A 101 -76.91 -9.55 -43.82
CA ALA A 101 -75.95 -10.63 -43.90
C ALA A 101 -74.93 -10.52 -42.76
N GLU A 102 -74.53 -11.65 -42.17
CA GLU A 102 -73.62 -11.69 -41.02
C GLU A 102 -72.25 -11.02 -41.27
N LYS A 103 -71.79 -11.01 -42.54
CA LYS A 103 -70.56 -10.33 -42.99
C LYS A 103 -70.59 -8.81 -42.83
N ASP A 104 -71.76 -8.19 -42.90
CA ASP A 104 -71.92 -6.74 -42.98
C ASP A 104 -72.29 -6.12 -41.61
N MET A 105 -72.33 -6.92 -40.54
CA MET A 105 -72.68 -6.48 -39.18
C MET A 105 -71.61 -5.60 -38.50
N GLN A 106 -70.38 -5.52 -39.02
CA GLN A 106 -69.31 -4.71 -38.39
C GLN A 106 -69.59 -3.20 -38.42
N ALA A 107 -70.40 -2.74 -39.37
CA ALA A 107 -70.74 -1.33 -39.56
C ALA A 107 -72.04 -0.90 -38.86
N PHE A 108 -72.79 -1.83 -38.26
CA PHE A 108 -74.03 -1.53 -37.56
C PHE A 108 -73.78 -1.28 -36.08
N ASP A 109 -74.15 -0.08 -35.62
CA ASP A 109 -73.92 0.43 -34.27
C ASP A 109 -75.10 0.05 -33.36
N GLU A 110 -74.89 -0.89 -32.44
CA GLU A 110 -75.83 -1.20 -31.35
C GLU A 110 -75.29 -0.67 -30.01
N GLU A 111 -76.22 -0.15 -29.21
CA GLU A 111 -76.07 0.53 -27.90
C GLU A 111 -74.96 -0.06 -26.99
N ILE A 112 -73.97 0.77 -26.62
CA ILE A 112 -72.90 0.39 -25.68
C ILE A 112 -73.47 0.39 -24.25
N LYS A 113 -73.48 -0.78 -23.61
CA LYS A 113 -73.86 -0.91 -22.20
C LYS A 113 -72.63 -1.01 -21.31
N LEU A 114 -72.58 -0.14 -20.31
CA LEU A 114 -71.56 -0.15 -19.26
C LEU A 114 -72.00 -1.14 -18.17
N ASN A 115 -71.16 -2.12 -17.85
CA ASN A 115 -71.37 -3.13 -16.81
C ASN A 115 -72.60 -4.04 -16.97
N GLY A 116 -72.55 -4.87 -18.00
CA GLY A 116 -73.26 -6.15 -18.02
C GLY A 116 -74.58 -6.18 -18.77
N VAL A 117 -74.98 -7.41 -19.05
CA VAL A 117 -76.11 -7.82 -19.87
C VAL A 117 -77.37 -7.85 -18.99
N GLY A 118 -78.42 -7.11 -19.33
CA GLY A 118 -79.72 -7.26 -18.67
C GLY A 118 -80.34 -8.62 -19.00
N ARG A 119 -81.02 -9.28 -18.05
CA ARG A 119 -81.52 -10.68 -18.15
C ARG A 119 -82.36 -11.05 -19.40
N ASN A 120 -82.76 -10.10 -20.23
CA ASN A 120 -83.57 -10.29 -21.44
C ASN A 120 -83.00 -9.63 -22.71
N SER A 121 -81.75 -9.18 -22.73
CA SER A 121 -81.18 -8.59 -23.96
C SER A 121 -80.87 -9.67 -25.00
N LYS A 122 -81.48 -9.53 -26.18
CA LYS A 122 -81.26 -10.36 -27.37
C LYS A 122 -80.52 -9.51 -28.40
N GLY A 123 -79.51 -10.06 -29.07
CA GLY A 123 -78.72 -9.34 -30.08
C GLY A 123 -77.21 -9.33 -29.81
N TYR A 124 -76.48 -8.65 -30.68
CA TYR A 124 -75.03 -8.44 -30.58
C TYR A 124 -74.78 -7.14 -29.84
N MET A 125 -74.12 -7.19 -28.69
CA MET A 125 -73.85 -5.98 -27.90
C MET A 125 -72.37 -5.80 -27.66
N THR A 126 -71.96 -4.55 -27.47
CA THR A 126 -70.61 -4.21 -26.99
C THR A 126 -70.69 -3.86 -25.50
N THR A 127 -69.91 -4.54 -24.67
CA THR A 127 -69.79 -4.29 -23.23
C THR A 127 -68.34 -4.02 -22.87
N VAL A 128 -68.14 -3.08 -21.95
CA VAL A 128 -66.86 -2.80 -21.31
C VAL A 128 -66.89 -3.37 -19.89
N MET A 129 -65.87 -4.13 -19.50
CA MET A 129 -65.72 -4.73 -18.17
C MET A 129 -64.38 -4.34 -17.55
N SER A 130 -64.37 -3.89 -16.29
CA SER A 130 -63.15 -3.65 -15.52
C SER A 130 -62.75 -4.88 -14.70
N LEU A 131 -61.44 -5.12 -14.54
CA LEU A 131 -60.89 -6.12 -13.62
C LEU A 131 -60.08 -5.39 -12.54
N ASP A 132 -60.23 -5.77 -11.26
CA ASP A 132 -59.58 -5.09 -10.14
C ASP A 132 -58.33 -5.82 -9.64
N ASN A 133 -58.37 -7.15 -9.59
CA ASN A 133 -57.35 -7.99 -8.96
C ASN A 133 -56.54 -8.82 -9.97
N TYR A 134 -57.03 -8.96 -11.20
CA TYR A 134 -56.37 -9.73 -12.25
C TYR A 134 -56.07 -8.89 -13.50
N ASN A 135 -54.98 -9.21 -14.20
CA ASN A 135 -54.58 -8.46 -15.39
C ASN A 135 -55.46 -8.84 -16.61
N ALA A 136 -56.10 -7.84 -17.21
CA ALA A 136 -56.98 -7.95 -18.37
C ALA A 136 -56.26 -8.53 -19.61
N ALA A 137 -54.97 -8.27 -19.79
CA ALA A 137 -54.21 -8.81 -20.92
C ALA A 137 -53.94 -10.31 -20.79
N THR A 138 -53.81 -10.82 -19.55
CA THR A 138 -53.51 -12.24 -19.29
C THR A 138 -54.72 -13.15 -19.52
N ILE A 139 -55.94 -12.65 -19.35
CA ILE A 139 -57.17 -13.42 -19.59
C ILE A 139 -57.60 -13.40 -21.07
N LEU A 140 -57.04 -12.49 -21.88
CA LEU A 140 -57.38 -12.28 -23.28
C LEU A 140 -57.32 -13.56 -24.15
N PRO A 141 -56.30 -14.45 -24.02
CA PRO A 141 -56.25 -15.68 -24.82
C PRO A 141 -57.37 -16.67 -24.51
N VAL A 142 -57.92 -16.63 -23.28
CA VAL A 142 -59.06 -17.48 -22.88
C VAL A 142 -60.35 -16.89 -23.42
N LEU A 143 -60.54 -15.58 -23.27
CA LEU A 143 -61.70 -14.87 -23.82
C LEU A 143 -61.74 -14.94 -25.35
N ASN A 144 -60.59 -14.89 -26.03
CA ASN A 144 -60.49 -15.06 -27.47
C ASN A 144 -60.90 -16.44 -27.97
N ARG A 145 -60.85 -17.50 -27.14
CA ARG A 145 -61.39 -18.82 -27.51
C ARG A 145 -62.90 -18.93 -27.30
N MET A 146 -63.47 -18.09 -26.45
CA MET A 146 -64.91 -18.09 -26.16
C MET A 146 -65.73 -17.22 -27.13
N LYS A 147 -65.06 -16.35 -27.92
CA LYS A 147 -65.70 -15.46 -28.89
C LYS A 147 -66.32 -16.23 -30.07
N SER A 148 -67.37 -15.68 -30.65
CA SER A 148 -67.96 -16.16 -31.90
C SER A 148 -67.08 -15.84 -33.12
N LYS A 149 -67.44 -16.39 -34.30
CA LYS A 149 -66.72 -16.09 -35.55
C LYS A 149 -66.70 -14.58 -35.87
N THR A 150 -67.72 -13.85 -35.43
CA THR A 150 -67.92 -12.41 -35.62
C THR A 150 -67.60 -11.57 -34.38
N GLY A 151 -67.25 -12.21 -33.25
CA GLY A 151 -66.98 -11.54 -31.98
C GLY A 151 -65.62 -10.84 -31.91
N TYR A 152 -65.59 -9.70 -31.23
CA TYR A 152 -64.40 -8.87 -30.99
C TYR A 152 -64.11 -8.79 -29.49
N VAL A 153 -62.86 -9.02 -29.09
CA VAL A 153 -62.41 -8.97 -27.70
C VAL A 153 -61.06 -8.28 -27.66
N GLU A 154 -60.94 -7.22 -26.87
CA GLU A 154 -59.69 -6.50 -26.69
C GLU A 154 -59.53 -6.00 -25.26
N ALA A 155 -58.31 -6.05 -24.75
CA ALA A 155 -57.96 -5.46 -23.46
C ALA A 155 -57.30 -4.09 -23.68
N VAL A 156 -57.85 -3.04 -23.06
CA VAL A 156 -57.25 -1.70 -23.10
C VAL A 156 -56.16 -1.62 -22.04
N LYS A 157 -54.91 -1.59 -22.51
CA LYS A 157 -53.72 -1.47 -21.67
C LYS A 157 -53.73 -0.13 -20.94
N GLY A 158 -53.52 -0.15 -19.62
CA GLY A 158 -53.48 1.04 -18.77
C GLY A 158 -54.73 1.26 -17.90
N LEU A 159 -55.92 0.88 -18.38
CA LEU A 159 -57.17 0.97 -17.60
C LEU A 159 -57.64 -0.38 -17.02
N ASN A 160 -56.93 -1.47 -17.34
CA ASN A 160 -57.28 -2.84 -16.97
C ASN A 160 -58.74 -3.22 -17.28
N ILE A 161 -59.24 -2.73 -18.42
CA ILE A 161 -60.59 -3.03 -18.92
C ILE A 161 -60.53 -3.96 -20.14
N VAL A 162 -61.54 -4.81 -20.28
CA VAL A 162 -61.77 -5.66 -21.45
C VAL A 162 -63.05 -5.19 -22.15
N VAL A 163 -62.91 -4.86 -23.43
CA VAL A 163 -64.02 -4.55 -24.33
C VAL A 163 -64.39 -5.84 -25.07
N VAL A 164 -65.65 -6.26 -24.94
CA VAL A 164 -66.19 -7.47 -25.55
C VAL A 164 -67.40 -7.11 -26.40
N ARG A 165 -67.38 -7.52 -27.67
CA ARG A 165 -68.52 -7.44 -28.59
C ARG A 165 -68.86 -8.85 -29.09
N ASP A 166 -70.04 -9.34 -28.73
CA ASP A 166 -70.53 -10.66 -29.13
C ASP A 166 -72.05 -10.79 -28.86
N ASP A 167 -72.60 -11.97 -29.12
CA ASP A 167 -73.95 -12.38 -28.72
C ASP A 167 -74.12 -12.28 -27.19
N ALA A 168 -75.27 -11.77 -26.77
CA ALA A 168 -75.66 -11.60 -25.36
C ALA A 168 -75.38 -12.84 -24.49
N SER A 169 -75.65 -14.04 -25.00
CA SER A 169 -75.49 -15.30 -24.25
C SER A 169 -74.03 -15.71 -24.02
N ARG A 170 -73.12 -15.24 -24.88
CA ARG A 170 -71.67 -15.45 -24.72
C ARG A 170 -71.06 -14.41 -23.79
N ILE A 171 -71.49 -13.15 -23.92
CA ILE A 171 -71.02 -12.08 -23.02
C ILE A 171 -71.35 -12.42 -21.58
N GLU A 172 -72.57 -12.91 -21.27
CA GLU A 172 -72.92 -13.34 -19.91
C GLU A 172 -71.97 -14.41 -19.35
N LYS A 173 -71.59 -15.41 -20.17
CA LYS A 173 -70.62 -16.45 -19.78
C LYS A 173 -69.22 -15.89 -19.58
N MET A 174 -68.81 -14.95 -20.42
CA MET A 174 -67.50 -14.27 -20.31
C MET A 174 -67.46 -13.39 -19.06
N THR A 175 -68.51 -12.64 -18.76
CA THR A 175 -68.65 -11.85 -17.53
C THR A 175 -68.63 -12.74 -16.29
N ALA A 176 -69.34 -13.87 -16.30
CA ALA A 176 -69.31 -14.83 -15.19
C ALA A 176 -67.91 -15.45 -14.97
N LEU A 177 -67.16 -15.72 -16.04
CA LEU A 177 -65.80 -16.20 -15.96
C LEU A 177 -64.85 -15.14 -15.38
N ILE A 178 -64.93 -13.91 -15.90
CA ILE A 178 -64.12 -12.78 -15.44
C ILE A 178 -64.35 -12.55 -13.94
N ASN A 179 -65.61 -12.48 -13.50
CA ASN A 179 -65.93 -12.31 -12.08
C ASN A 179 -65.40 -13.45 -11.20
N LYS A 180 -65.40 -14.70 -11.68
CA LYS A 180 -64.82 -15.83 -10.93
C LYS A 180 -63.30 -15.77 -10.85
N VAL A 181 -62.62 -15.36 -11.93
CA VAL A 181 -61.15 -15.24 -11.96
C VAL A 181 -60.69 -14.05 -11.13
N ASP A 182 -61.39 -12.92 -11.20
CA ASP A 182 -61.03 -11.70 -10.48
C ASP A 182 -61.18 -11.87 -8.95
N ASN A 183 -62.26 -12.54 -8.50
CA ASN A 183 -62.42 -12.90 -7.09
C ASN A 183 -61.36 -13.92 -6.60
N MET A 184 -60.78 -14.73 -7.48
CA MET A 184 -59.72 -15.68 -7.12
C MET A 184 -58.35 -15.01 -6.96
N ALA A 185 -58.14 -13.86 -7.61
CA ALA A 185 -56.88 -13.11 -7.58
C ALA A 185 -56.74 -12.17 -6.36
N ALA A 186 -57.83 -11.89 -5.63
CA ALA A 186 -57.88 -11.01 -4.45
C ALA A 186 -57.14 -11.54 -3.19
N GLY A 187 -56.32 -12.59 -3.31
CA GLY A 187 -55.70 -13.29 -2.18
C GLY A 187 -54.45 -12.62 -1.58
N TYR A 188 -53.94 -11.54 -2.17
CA TYR A 188 -52.70 -10.88 -1.75
C TYR A 188 -52.89 -9.94 -0.56
N LYS A 189 -52.10 -10.15 0.49
CA LYS A 189 -52.01 -9.24 1.64
C LYS A 189 -50.55 -8.87 1.90
N PHE A 190 -50.35 -7.67 2.45
CA PHE A 190 -49.04 -7.18 2.86
C PHE A 190 -48.75 -7.58 4.31
N TYR A 191 -47.58 -8.15 4.54
CA TYR A 191 -47.08 -8.54 5.85
C TYR A 191 -45.69 -7.95 6.08
N THR A 192 -45.36 -7.69 7.35
CA THR A 192 -44.03 -7.24 7.78
C THR A 192 -43.47 -8.18 8.84
N LEU A 193 -42.21 -8.57 8.70
CA LEU A 193 -41.48 -9.41 9.66
C LEU A 193 -40.19 -8.71 10.08
N SER A 194 -39.99 -8.48 11.38
CA SER A 194 -38.74 -7.94 11.93
C SER A 194 -37.81 -9.07 12.35
N LEU A 195 -36.53 -8.97 12.00
CA LEU A 195 -35.49 -9.96 12.29
C LEU A 195 -34.61 -9.51 13.45
N GLN A 196 -34.23 -10.44 14.34
CA GLN A 196 -33.42 -10.15 15.53
C GLN A 196 -31.93 -10.44 15.37
N TYR A 197 -31.59 -11.54 14.68
CA TYR A 197 -30.21 -12.05 14.61
C TYR A 197 -29.65 -12.07 13.19
N SER A 198 -30.53 -12.20 12.19
CA SER A 198 -30.17 -12.26 10.77
C SER A 198 -30.35 -10.92 10.05
N ILE A 199 -29.63 -10.76 8.94
CA ILE A 199 -29.69 -9.58 8.07
C ILE A 199 -30.80 -9.75 7.03
N ALA A 200 -31.71 -8.77 6.95
CA ALA A 200 -32.88 -8.80 6.07
C ALA A 200 -32.55 -9.04 4.59
N SER A 201 -31.60 -8.31 4.01
CA SER A 201 -31.16 -8.51 2.61
C SER A 201 -30.64 -9.92 2.33
N LYS A 202 -29.94 -10.56 3.27
CA LYS A 202 -29.43 -11.92 3.09
C LYS A 202 -30.58 -12.95 3.08
N ILE A 203 -31.56 -12.78 3.95
CA ILE A 203 -32.75 -13.65 4.02
C ILE A 203 -33.65 -13.44 2.81
N GLU A 204 -33.87 -12.19 2.39
CA GLU A 204 -34.60 -11.84 1.17
C GLU A 204 -34.02 -12.57 -0.05
N GLN A 205 -32.70 -12.48 -0.27
CA GLN A 205 -32.06 -13.18 -1.38
C GLN A 205 -32.21 -14.71 -1.32
N GLN A 206 -32.11 -15.32 -0.14
CA GLN A 206 -32.25 -16.77 0.00
C GLN A 206 -33.69 -17.23 -0.25
N ILE A 207 -34.67 -16.51 0.28
CA ILE A 207 -36.09 -16.84 0.13
C ILE A 207 -36.53 -16.57 -1.31
N THR A 208 -36.15 -15.44 -1.91
CA THR A 208 -36.43 -15.14 -3.32
C THR A 208 -35.84 -16.21 -4.25
N LYS A 209 -34.60 -16.68 -4.01
CA LYS A 209 -34.00 -17.79 -4.76
C LYS A 209 -34.80 -19.09 -4.60
N PHE A 210 -35.14 -19.46 -3.38
CA PHE A 210 -35.91 -20.67 -3.08
C PHE A 210 -37.29 -20.68 -3.76
N PHE A 211 -38.03 -19.57 -3.68
CA PHE A 211 -39.35 -19.45 -4.33
C PHE A 211 -39.26 -19.38 -5.85
N ASN A 212 -38.20 -18.78 -6.41
CA ASN A 212 -37.97 -18.80 -7.85
C ASN A 212 -37.64 -20.22 -8.36
N GLU A 213 -36.93 -21.04 -7.59
CA GLU A 213 -36.72 -22.45 -7.92
C GLU A 213 -38.00 -23.27 -7.80
N LEU A 214 -38.82 -23.02 -6.78
CA LEU A 214 -40.15 -23.65 -6.65
C LEU A 214 -41.08 -23.27 -7.81
N ALA A 215 -41.04 -22.01 -8.26
CA ALA A 215 -41.86 -21.52 -9.37
C ALA A 215 -41.52 -22.20 -10.70
N LYS A 216 -40.26 -22.61 -10.91
CA LYS A 216 -39.87 -23.36 -12.12
C LYS A 216 -40.49 -24.77 -12.20
N ASN A 217 -40.85 -25.36 -11.06
CA ASN A 217 -41.34 -26.74 -10.97
C ASN A 217 -42.83 -26.85 -10.59
N SER A 218 -43.52 -25.73 -10.35
CA SER A 218 -44.90 -25.70 -9.86
C SER A 218 -45.85 -25.04 -10.86
N ILE A 219 -46.93 -25.74 -11.22
CA ILE A 219 -47.95 -25.33 -12.20
C ILE A 219 -48.84 -24.17 -11.67
N ASN A 220 -48.89 -23.97 -10.35
CA ASN A 220 -49.76 -22.98 -9.68
C ASN A 220 -49.00 -22.20 -8.61
N SER A 221 -48.06 -21.35 -8.98
CA SER A 221 -47.36 -20.52 -7.98
C SER A 221 -47.20 -19.11 -8.48
N THR A 222 -48.13 -18.28 -8.01
CA THR A 222 -47.95 -16.84 -8.04
C THR A 222 -46.83 -16.52 -7.05
N SER A 223 -45.66 -16.11 -7.55
CA SER A 223 -44.49 -15.86 -6.71
C SER A 223 -44.78 -14.72 -5.72
N PRO A 224 -44.45 -14.88 -4.42
CA PRO A 224 -44.52 -13.78 -3.47
C PRO A 224 -43.47 -12.72 -3.83
N VAL A 225 -43.81 -11.45 -3.64
CA VAL A 225 -42.84 -10.34 -3.78
C VAL A 225 -42.31 -10.05 -2.39
N ILE A 226 -40.99 -10.11 -2.23
CA ILE A 226 -40.30 -9.93 -0.96
C ILE A 226 -39.28 -8.81 -1.16
N ILE A 227 -39.30 -7.84 -0.26
CA ILE A 227 -38.37 -6.71 -0.25
C ILE A 227 -37.80 -6.62 1.16
N SER A 228 -36.49 -6.42 1.27
CA SER A 228 -35.83 -6.11 2.53
C SER A 228 -35.71 -4.60 2.74
N ASP A 229 -36.00 -4.16 3.95
CA ASP A 229 -35.55 -2.87 4.47
C ASP A 229 -34.38 -3.11 5.43
N ASP A 230 -33.17 -2.82 4.97
CA ASP A 230 -31.93 -3.02 5.73
C ASP A 230 -31.82 -2.08 6.94
N ILE A 231 -32.49 -0.91 6.92
CA ILE A 231 -32.40 0.07 8.00
C ILE A 231 -33.21 -0.41 9.20
N SER A 232 -34.43 -0.87 8.97
CA SER A 232 -35.31 -1.39 10.04
C SER A 232 -35.08 -2.89 10.31
N ASN A 233 -34.19 -3.54 9.56
CA ASN A 233 -33.99 -4.99 9.52
C ASN A 233 -35.33 -5.74 9.44
N THR A 234 -36.20 -5.28 8.52
CA THR A 234 -37.53 -5.88 8.30
C THR A 234 -37.69 -6.41 6.87
N LEU A 235 -38.49 -7.47 6.74
CA LEU A 235 -38.93 -8.04 5.47
C LEU A 235 -40.37 -7.63 5.20
N ILE A 236 -40.58 -6.97 4.07
CA ILE A 236 -41.89 -6.59 3.55
C ILE A 236 -42.29 -7.65 2.52
N ILE A 237 -43.40 -8.35 2.79
CA ILE A 237 -43.83 -9.52 2.02
C ILE A 237 -45.24 -9.27 1.47
N ALA A 238 -45.38 -9.30 0.14
CA ALA A 238 -46.67 -9.35 -0.54
C ALA A 238 -46.94 -10.78 -1.01
N ALA A 239 -47.82 -11.49 -0.30
CA ALA A 239 -48.06 -12.90 -0.52
C ALA A 239 -49.51 -13.31 -0.23
N THR A 240 -49.91 -14.49 -0.72
CA THR A 240 -51.14 -15.13 -0.26
C THR A 240 -50.99 -15.56 1.20
N LYS A 241 -52.11 -15.73 1.93
CA LYS A 241 -52.07 -16.19 3.33
C LYS A 241 -51.28 -17.50 3.51
N LYS A 242 -51.42 -18.43 2.56
CA LYS A 242 -50.75 -19.74 2.59
C LYS A 242 -49.24 -19.63 2.38
N ASP A 243 -48.80 -18.72 1.51
CA ASP A 243 -47.37 -18.53 1.24
C ASP A 243 -46.70 -17.75 2.36
N TYR A 244 -47.42 -16.79 2.96
CA TYR A 244 -46.93 -16.09 4.15
C TYR A 244 -46.64 -17.04 5.32
N GLU A 245 -47.53 -18.00 5.62
CA GLU A 245 -47.30 -18.99 6.70
C GLU A 245 -46.06 -19.87 6.46
N ARG A 246 -45.74 -20.16 5.19
CA ARG A 246 -44.52 -20.88 4.82
C ARG A 246 -43.29 -20.00 4.99
N ILE A 247 -43.35 -18.76 4.51
CA ILE A 247 -42.26 -17.78 4.63
C ILE A 247 -41.96 -17.51 6.10
N SER A 248 -42.97 -17.28 6.94
CA SER A 248 -42.76 -17.00 8.36
C SER A 248 -42.11 -18.17 9.09
N THR A 249 -42.45 -19.41 8.74
CA THR A 249 -41.82 -20.62 9.31
C THR A 249 -40.35 -20.74 8.89
N ILE A 250 -40.04 -20.47 7.61
CA ILE A 250 -38.65 -20.49 7.12
C ILE A 250 -37.84 -19.38 7.78
N VAL A 251 -38.37 -18.16 7.83
CA VAL A 251 -37.74 -17.01 8.47
C VAL A 251 -37.46 -17.29 9.95
N ALA A 252 -38.40 -17.88 10.69
CA ALA A 252 -38.20 -18.22 12.11
C ALA A 252 -37.09 -19.24 12.35
N ASN A 253 -36.87 -20.18 11.41
CA ASN A 253 -35.76 -21.14 11.52
C ASN A 253 -34.41 -20.51 11.12
N LEU A 254 -34.42 -19.57 10.16
CA LEU A 254 -33.21 -18.88 9.71
C LEU A 254 -32.76 -17.79 10.69
N ASP A 255 -33.68 -17.10 11.35
CA ASP A 255 -33.42 -16.05 12.35
C ASP A 255 -33.06 -16.64 13.74
N SER A 256 -32.02 -17.48 13.77
CA SER A 256 -31.50 -18.10 15.00
C SER A 256 -30.18 -17.49 15.45
N LYS A 257 -29.96 -17.42 16.77
CA LYS A 257 -28.76 -16.83 17.41
C LYS A 257 -27.43 -17.46 16.95
N ASN A 258 -27.45 -18.70 16.47
CA ASN A 258 -26.25 -19.42 16.01
C ASN A 258 -25.75 -19.00 14.62
N MET A 259 -26.51 -18.18 13.89
CA MET A 259 -26.13 -17.66 12.55
C MET A 259 -25.71 -16.18 12.58
N ALA A 260 -25.75 -15.54 13.75
CA ALA A 260 -25.07 -14.26 13.94
C ALA A 260 -23.58 -14.51 13.70
N ILE A 261 -23.04 -13.87 12.68
CA ILE A 261 -21.68 -14.01 12.18
C ILE A 261 -20.72 -14.03 13.37
N ASN A 262 -20.14 -15.18 13.68
CA ASN A 262 -19.16 -15.34 14.76
C ASN A 262 -17.79 -14.82 14.32
N THR A 263 -17.77 -13.62 13.74
CA THR A 263 -16.58 -12.83 13.43
C THR A 263 -16.23 -11.97 14.64
N GLU A 264 -16.08 -12.60 15.80
CA GLU A 264 -15.52 -11.91 16.96
C GLU A 264 -14.04 -11.63 16.66
N PRO A 265 -13.58 -10.37 16.68
CA PRO A 265 -12.19 -10.05 16.44
C PRO A 265 -11.30 -10.68 17.52
N ARG A 266 -10.23 -11.37 17.11
CA ARG A 266 -9.23 -11.93 18.03
C ARG A 266 -7.90 -11.23 17.88
N VAL A 267 -7.31 -10.84 19.01
CA VAL A 267 -5.99 -10.20 19.08
C VAL A 267 -4.95 -11.24 19.47
N PHE A 268 -3.86 -11.32 18.71
CA PHE A 268 -2.72 -12.17 18.98
C PHE A 268 -1.51 -11.31 19.31
N TYR A 269 -1.01 -11.40 20.55
CA TYR A 269 0.21 -10.69 20.96
C TYR A 269 1.45 -11.50 20.60
N LEU A 270 2.38 -10.90 19.87
CA LEU A 270 3.64 -11.52 19.47
C LEU A 270 4.75 -11.17 20.47
N LYS A 271 5.60 -12.15 20.79
CA LYS A 271 6.70 -12.02 21.76
C LYS A 271 8.04 -11.72 21.11
N ASN A 272 8.32 -12.31 19.95
CA ASN A 272 9.63 -12.32 19.29
C ASN A 272 9.60 -11.68 17.90
N ALA A 273 8.58 -12.00 17.09
CA ALA A 273 8.44 -11.49 15.74
C ALA A 273 7.73 -10.12 15.71
N ARG A 274 8.01 -9.33 14.66
CA ARG A 274 7.30 -8.07 14.41
C ARG A 274 5.96 -8.35 13.74
N ALA A 275 4.89 -7.73 14.24
CA ALA A 275 3.54 -7.92 13.72
C ALA A 275 3.40 -7.59 12.23
N GLU A 276 4.09 -6.55 11.75
CA GLU A 276 4.08 -6.15 10.34
C GLU A 276 4.68 -7.22 9.41
N ASP A 277 5.78 -7.85 9.82
CA ASP A 277 6.44 -8.89 9.03
C ASP A 277 5.57 -10.16 8.96
N VAL A 278 4.93 -10.53 10.08
CA VAL A 278 4.04 -11.69 10.17
C VAL A 278 2.74 -11.44 9.39
N GLU A 279 2.15 -10.24 9.46
CA GLU A 279 0.97 -9.86 8.68
C GLU A 279 1.22 -10.01 7.17
N LYS A 280 2.37 -9.55 6.67
CA LYS A 280 2.73 -9.68 5.25
C LYS A 280 2.80 -11.14 4.79
N VAL A 281 3.21 -12.05 5.67
CA VAL A 281 3.24 -13.50 5.38
C VAL A 281 1.84 -14.10 5.45
N LEU A 282 1.07 -13.77 6.50
CA LEU A 282 -0.29 -14.30 6.70
C LEU A 282 -1.28 -13.80 5.64
N SER A 283 -1.22 -12.52 5.28
CA SER A 283 -2.07 -11.94 4.22
C SER A 283 -1.81 -12.58 2.85
N LYS A 284 -0.55 -12.86 2.50
CA LYS A 284 -0.19 -13.63 1.31
C LYS A 284 -0.73 -15.06 1.35
N LEU A 285 -0.62 -15.73 2.49
CA LEU A 285 -1.14 -17.09 2.64
C LEU A 285 -2.68 -17.13 2.53
N VAL A 286 -3.38 -16.25 3.24
CA VAL A 286 -4.85 -16.16 3.23
C VAL A 286 -5.39 -15.76 1.86
N SER A 287 -4.76 -14.78 1.19
CA SER A 287 -5.14 -14.42 -0.18
C SER A 287 -4.91 -15.58 -1.15
N SER A 288 -3.82 -16.35 -1.01
CA SER A 288 -3.59 -17.54 -1.83
C SER A 288 -4.61 -18.66 -1.57
N LEU A 289 -4.99 -18.90 -0.32
CA LEU A 289 -6.04 -19.85 0.07
C LEU A 289 -7.40 -19.45 -0.52
N SER A 290 -7.72 -18.16 -0.57
CA SER A 290 -8.96 -17.65 -1.16
C SER A 290 -9.02 -17.77 -2.69
N GLN A 291 -7.87 -17.81 -3.38
CA GLN A 291 -7.80 -17.94 -4.84
C GLN A 291 -7.84 -19.40 -5.33
N GLN A 292 -7.46 -20.37 -4.49
CA GLN A 292 -7.45 -21.78 -4.87
C GLN A 292 -8.85 -22.41 -4.92
N ALA A 293 -9.85 -21.80 -4.30
CA ALA A 293 -11.25 -22.22 -4.37
C ALA A 293 -11.96 -21.85 -5.70
N GLY A 294 -11.31 -21.09 -6.61
CA GLY A 294 -11.93 -20.56 -7.83
C GLY A 294 -11.58 -21.27 -9.15
N LYS A 295 -10.86 -22.41 -9.13
CA LYS A 295 -10.29 -23.02 -10.36
C LYS A 295 -10.93 -24.32 -10.84
N THR A 296 -12.14 -24.66 -10.38
CA THR A 296 -12.96 -25.71 -11.00
C THR A 296 -14.27 -25.14 -11.52
N GLY A 297 -14.28 -24.80 -12.81
CA GLY A 297 -15.42 -24.92 -13.73
C GLY A 297 -16.77 -24.29 -13.36
N THR A 298 -17.13 -23.26 -14.15
CA THR A 298 -18.46 -22.66 -14.36
C THR A 298 -18.79 -21.46 -13.49
N ALA A 299 -18.93 -20.32 -14.16
CA ALA A 299 -19.36 -19.05 -13.61
C ALA A 299 -20.77 -19.16 -13.00
N ALA A 300 -20.83 -19.17 -11.67
CA ALA A 300 -22.01 -18.78 -10.91
C ALA A 300 -21.56 -18.22 -9.56
N THR A 301 -21.88 -16.94 -9.36
CA THR A 301 -21.86 -16.14 -8.13
C THR A 301 -22.17 -16.95 -6.86
N ALA A 302 -21.15 -17.53 -6.21
CA ALA A 302 -21.23 -18.07 -4.85
C ALA A 302 -19.83 -18.37 -4.28
N SER A 303 -19.20 -17.39 -3.64
CA SER A 303 -18.53 -17.51 -2.32
C SER A 303 -17.69 -16.25 -2.06
N SER A 304 -18.35 -15.11 -1.98
CA SER A 304 -17.82 -13.93 -1.31
C SER A 304 -18.18 -14.04 0.18
N ASN A 305 -17.58 -14.96 0.95
CA ASN A 305 -17.85 -14.92 2.39
C ASN A 305 -16.85 -15.58 3.35
N SER A 306 -15.56 -15.50 3.06
CA SER A 306 -14.58 -15.42 4.16
C SER A 306 -13.71 -14.21 3.88
N LYS A 307 -14.29 -13.02 4.04
CA LYS A 307 -13.55 -11.75 4.06
C LYS A 307 -12.73 -11.73 5.34
N VAL A 308 -11.68 -12.54 5.35
CA VAL A 308 -10.71 -12.61 6.42
C VAL A 308 -9.88 -11.33 6.34
N SER A 309 -10.01 -10.49 7.36
CA SER A 309 -9.23 -9.27 7.49
C SER A 309 -8.19 -9.53 8.57
N ILE A 310 -6.93 -9.53 8.18
CA ILE A 310 -5.78 -9.57 9.09
C ILE A 310 -5.14 -8.19 9.02
N SER A 311 -4.91 -7.57 10.16
CA SER A 311 -4.25 -6.28 10.27
C SER A 311 -3.29 -6.31 11.44
N SER A 312 -2.09 -5.73 11.29
CA SER A 312 -1.15 -5.58 12.40
C SER A 312 -1.33 -4.24 13.11
N ASP A 313 -1.16 -4.26 14.43
CA ASP A 313 -0.93 -3.07 15.24
C ASP A 313 0.52 -3.04 15.72
N ASN A 314 1.29 -2.10 15.20
CA ASN A 314 2.70 -1.92 15.53
C ASN A 314 2.91 -1.37 16.95
N ALA A 315 1.96 -0.60 17.50
CA ALA A 315 2.11 0.00 18.83
C ALA A 315 2.07 -1.06 19.94
N THR A 316 1.24 -2.09 19.76
CA THR A 316 1.09 -3.20 20.72
C THR A 316 1.80 -4.49 20.29
N ASN A 317 2.51 -4.47 19.15
CA ASN A 317 3.09 -5.66 18.49
C ASN A 317 2.11 -6.84 18.45
N SER A 318 0.90 -6.58 17.93
CA SER A 318 -0.17 -7.57 17.89
C SER A 318 -0.79 -7.69 16.50
N ILE A 319 -1.41 -8.84 16.24
CA ILE A 319 -2.15 -9.12 15.02
C ILE A 319 -3.64 -9.20 15.37
N LEU A 320 -4.43 -8.36 14.72
CA LEU A 320 -5.89 -8.40 14.75
C LEU A 320 -6.37 -9.27 13.59
N ALA A 321 -7.06 -10.35 13.90
CA ALA A 321 -7.70 -11.20 12.89
C ALA A 321 -9.21 -11.18 13.08
N ILE A 322 -9.93 -11.01 11.97
CA ILE A 322 -11.39 -11.09 11.90
C ILE A 322 -11.73 -12.21 10.92
N GLY A 323 -12.32 -13.30 11.42
CA GLY A 323 -12.68 -14.46 10.62
C GLY A 323 -13.46 -15.52 11.39
N ASP A 324 -13.66 -16.68 10.75
CA ASP A 324 -14.38 -17.81 11.34
C ASP A 324 -13.54 -18.52 12.42
N LYS A 325 -14.20 -19.21 13.35
CA LYS A 325 -13.54 -19.92 14.46
C LYS A 325 -12.47 -20.92 14.01
N GLU A 326 -12.73 -21.66 12.92
CA GLU A 326 -11.78 -22.63 12.35
C GLU A 326 -10.48 -21.96 11.83
N LEU A 327 -10.57 -20.71 11.38
CA LEU A 327 -9.40 -19.95 10.97
C LEU A 327 -8.52 -19.58 12.16
N TYR A 328 -9.11 -19.29 13.32
CA TYR A 328 -8.34 -18.92 14.50
C TYR A 328 -7.45 -20.06 14.99
N ASP A 329 -7.90 -21.31 14.94
CA ASP A 329 -7.08 -22.46 15.33
C ASP A 329 -5.91 -22.66 14.35
N ASN A 330 -6.15 -22.44 13.05
CA ASN A 330 -5.10 -22.45 12.03
C ASN A 330 -4.09 -21.30 12.23
N LEU A 331 -4.57 -20.07 12.48
CA LEU A 331 -3.73 -18.90 12.73
C LEU A 331 -2.89 -19.07 14.00
N ASP A 332 -3.45 -19.63 15.08
CA ASP A 332 -2.73 -19.88 16.34
C ASP A 332 -1.55 -20.85 16.11
N SER A 333 -1.79 -21.94 15.37
CA SER A 333 -0.75 -22.91 15.02
C SER A 333 0.34 -22.32 14.12
N LEU A 334 0.01 -21.36 13.24
CA LEU A 334 0.96 -20.70 12.36
C LEU A 334 1.75 -19.63 13.09
N ILE A 335 1.07 -18.80 13.89
CA ILE A 335 1.70 -17.74 14.69
C ILE A 335 2.69 -18.36 15.66
N SER A 336 2.36 -19.49 16.32
CA SER A 336 3.30 -20.17 17.23
C SER A 336 4.58 -20.66 16.54
N LYS A 337 4.53 -20.99 15.24
CA LYS A 337 5.72 -21.38 14.44
C LYS A 337 6.50 -20.18 13.90
N LEU A 338 5.85 -19.04 13.70
CA LEU A 338 6.48 -17.81 13.21
C LEU A 338 7.09 -16.97 14.34
N ASP A 339 6.49 -17.00 15.53
CA ASP A 339 6.89 -16.22 16.70
C ASP A 339 8.02 -16.89 17.51
N VAL A 340 9.11 -17.26 16.83
CA VAL A 340 10.29 -17.89 17.43
C VAL A 340 11.39 -16.86 17.72
N PRO A 341 12.20 -17.03 18.78
CA PRO A 341 13.34 -16.18 19.03
C PRO A 341 14.35 -16.28 17.88
N ARG A 342 14.80 -15.13 17.38
CA ARG A 342 15.83 -15.07 16.33
C ARG A 342 17.21 -15.11 16.96
N ARG A 343 18.03 -16.07 16.52
CA ARG A 343 19.44 -16.19 16.88
C ARG A 343 20.19 -14.91 16.49
N GLN A 344 21.20 -14.54 17.26
CA GLN A 344 22.05 -13.37 17.00
C GLN A 344 23.44 -13.83 16.52
N VAL A 345 24.11 -12.97 15.76
CA VAL A 345 25.49 -13.19 15.32
C VAL A 345 26.32 -11.98 15.70
N TYR A 346 27.38 -12.26 16.45
CA TYR A 346 28.43 -11.32 16.78
C TYR A 346 29.57 -11.49 15.78
N VAL A 347 29.92 -10.41 15.10
CA VAL A 347 30.94 -10.40 14.04
C VAL A 347 32.09 -9.51 14.47
N GLU A 348 33.30 -10.05 14.35
CA GLU A 348 34.55 -9.32 14.56
C GLU A 348 35.33 -9.32 13.25
N ALA A 349 35.86 -8.16 12.88
CA ALA A 349 36.81 -8.06 11.78
C ALA A 349 38.15 -7.56 12.31
N LEU A 350 39.23 -8.28 12.03
CA LEU A 350 40.58 -7.89 12.38
C LEU A 350 41.32 -7.44 11.12
N ILE A 351 41.65 -6.16 11.07
CA ILE A 351 42.43 -5.56 9.99
C ILE A 351 43.85 -5.36 10.50
N LEU A 352 44.81 -6.00 9.83
CA LEU A 352 46.23 -5.84 10.10
C LEU A 352 46.90 -5.15 8.91
N GLU A 353 47.46 -3.96 9.14
CA GLU A 353 48.28 -3.25 8.15
C GLU A 353 49.67 -2.99 8.71
N THR A 354 50.68 -3.52 8.04
CA THR A 354 52.09 -3.25 8.33
C THR A 354 52.72 -2.56 7.14
N SER A 355 53.30 -1.37 7.33
CA SER A 355 54.05 -0.65 6.31
C SER A 355 55.48 -0.40 6.78
N ILE A 356 56.45 -0.64 5.92
CA ILE A 356 57.86 -0.40 6.17
C ILE A 356 58.43 0.40 5.01
N ASP A 357 58.92 1.60 5.31
CA ASP A 357 59.56 2.49 4.34
C ASP A 357 61.06 2.57 4.67
N LYS A 358 61.91 2.13 3.74
CA LYS A 358 63.37 2.20 3.86
C LYS A 358 63.90 3.07 2.72
N SER A 359 64.74 4.04 3.04
CA SER A 359 65.48 4.80 2.04
C SER A 359 66.97 4.78 2.35
N SER A 360 67.79 4.65 1.33
CA SER A 360 69.24 4.78 1.44
C SER A 360 69.77 5.58 0.26
N GLN A 361 70.55 6.61 0.55
CA GLN A 361 71.21 7.45 -0.44
C GLN A 361 72.71 7.46 -0.15
N PHE A 362 73.50 7.24 -1.19
CA PHE A 362 74.96 7.36 -1.13
C PHE A 362 75.49 7.87 -2.47
N GLY A 363 76.36 8.88 -2.45
CA GLY A 363 76.95 9.39 -3.67
C GLY A 363 77.94 10.51 -3.48
N VAL A 364 78.64 10.83 -4.57
CA VAL A 364 79.52 11.97 -4.68
C VAL A 364 79.00 12.91 -5.75
N GLU A 365 78.78 14.16 -5.38
CA GLU A 365 78.37 15.24 -6.28
C GLU A 365 79.59 16.09 -6.63
N TRP A 366 79.81 16.29 -7.93
CA TRP A 366 80.87 17.17 -8.44
C TRP A 366 80.26 18.46 -8.96
N PHE A 367 80.89 19.57 -8.60
CA PHE A 367 80.54 20.90 -9.08
C PHE A 367 81.74 21.55 -9.75
N MET A 368 81.49 22.21 -10.88
CA MET A 368 82.47 23.05 -11.55
C MET A 368 81.83 24.40 -11.87
N GLY A 369 82.39 25.49 -11.33
CA GLY A 369 81.84 26.83 -11.55
C GLY A 369 82.78 27.96 -11.19
N ALA A 370 82.53 29.13 -11.77
CA ALA A 370 83.25 30.35 -11.48
C ALA A 370 82.30 31.36 -10.80
N GLY A 371 82.67 31.83 -9.61
CA GLY A 371 81.99 32.96 -8.98
C GLY A 371 82.54 34.28 -9.52
N ASN A 372 81.67 35.16 -10.00
CA ASN A 372 82.06 36.56 -10.12
C ASN A 372 81.98 37.16 -8.71
N GLY A 373 82.92 38.02 -8.32
CA GLY A 373 83.09 38.52 -6.94
C GLY A 373 81.91 39.34 -6.39
N SER A 374 80.79 39.37 -7.11
CA SER A 374 79.50 39.99 -6.77
C SER A 374 78.43 38.96 -6.35
N GLY A 375 78.83 37.72 -6.04
CA GLY A 375 77.92 36.66 -5.54
C GLY A 375 77.17 35.88 -6.64
N ALA A 376 77.31 36.26 -7.91
CA ALA A 376 76.76 35.51 -9.05
C ALA A 376 77.71 34.39 -9.47
N ILE A 377 77.25 33.15 -9.41
CA ILE A 377 78.00 31.95 -9.82
C ILE A 377 77.48 31.49 -11.19
N VAL A 378 78.38 31.32 -12.16
CA VAL A 378 78.10 30.64 -13.43
C VAL A 378 78.84 29.32 -13.39
N GLY A 379 78.10 28.22 -13.22
CA GLY A 379 78.66 26.89 -13.05
C GLY A 379 77.68 25.79 -13.41
N SER A 380 78.22 24.64 -13.79
CA SER A 380 77.44 23.45 -14.11
C SER A 380 77.79 22.39 -13.08
N SER A 381 76.76 21.89 -12.39
CA SER A 381 76.89 20.71 -11.56
C SER A 381 76.84 19.48 -12.47
N ALA A 382 77.80 18.56 -12.33
CA ALA A 382 77.82 17.33 -13.13
C ALA A 382 76.65 16.39 -12.78
N ASN A 383 76.06 16.57 -11.59
CA ASN A 383 74.90 15.83 -11.08
C ASN A 383 73.83 16.82 -10.57
N THR A 384 72.54 16.47 -10.69
CA THR A 384 71.36 17.27 -10.27
C THR A 384 71.15 17.28 -8.75
N GLY A 385 72.20 17.55 -7.98
CA GLY A 385 72.21 17.44 -6.52
C GLY A 385 72.22 18.78 -5.76
N ASN A 386 72.25 18.70 -4.43
CA ASN A 386 72.08 19.83 -3.50
C ASN A 386 73.31 20.77 -3.45
N LEU A 387 74.46 20.36 -4.00
CA LEU A 387 75.69 21.15 -3.97
C LEU A 387 75.55 22.54 -4.62
N GLY A 388 74.72 22.68 -5.67
CA GLY A 388 74.44 23.97 -6.30
C GLY A 388 73.75 24.98 -5.38
N SER A 389 72.80 24.54 -4.54
CA SER A 389 72.12 25.43 -3.58
C SER A 389 73.02 25.76 -2.38
N ILE A 390 73.83 24.79 -1.93
CA ILE A 390 74.81 24.97 -0.85
C ILE A 390 75.82 26.06 -1.21
N ILE A 391 76.38 25.99 -2.42
CA ILE A 391 77.35 26.99 -2.90
C ILE A 391 76.68 28.37 -3.04
N GLY A 392 75.47 28.43 -3.60
CA GLY A 392 74.70 29.67 -3.69
C GLY A 392 74.34 30.29 -2.34
N SER A 393 74.19 29.46 -1.29
CA SER A 393 73.96 29.90 0.08
C SER A 393 75.23 30.42 0.75
N LEU A 394 76.38 29.77 0.53
CA LEU A 394 77.69 30.18 1.04
C LEU A 394 78.19 31.49 0.40
N THR A 395 78.01 31.69 -0.91
CA THR A 395 78.50 32.88 -1.61
C THR A 395 77.64 34.13 -1.36
N GLN A 396 76.39 33.96 -0.96
CA GLN A 396 75.49 35.05 -0.54
C GLN A 396 75.61 35.39 0.94
N GLY A 397 76.53 34.75 1.69
CA GLY A 397 76.74 35.02 3.11
C GLY A 397 75.54 34.66 3.98
N ALA A 398 74.76 33.64 3.58
CA ALA A 398 73.55 33.25 4.30
C ALA A 398 73.90 32.73 5.71
N SER A 399 73.13 33.14 6.72
CA SER A 399 73.28 32.73 8.12
C SER A 399 73.00 31.24 8.38
N SER A 400 72.50 30.53 7.37
CA SER A 400 72.27 29.08 7.38
C SER A 400 72.53 28.52 5.98
N ILE A 401 73.12 27.33 5.92
CA ILE A 401 73.48 26.67 4.67
C ILE A 401 72.27 25.86 4.18
N SER A 402 71.51 26.44 3.25
CA SER A 402 70.33 25.78 2.67
C SER A 402 70.76 24.69 1.66
N GLY A 403 70.34 23.45 1.88
CA GLY A 403 70.63 22.30 1.00
C GLY A 403 71.45 21.17 1.63
N LEU A 404 71.99 21.36 2.84
CA LEU A 404 72.47 20.24 3.65
C LEU A 404 71.26 19.42 4.09
N GLY A 405 70.99 18.32 3.39
CA GLY A 405 69.94 17.38 3.76
C GLY A 405 70.23 16.74 5.13
N THR A 406 69.23 16.06 5.70
CA THR A 406 69.46 15.22 6.86
C THR A 406 70.42 14.08 6.47
N GLY A 407 71.49 13.84 7.24
CA GLY A 407 72.50 12.82 6.95
C GLY A 407 73.94 13.33 7.00
N LEU A 408 74.89 12.45 6.66
CA LEU A 408 76.30 12.81 6.59
C LEU A 408 76.58 13.49 5.24
N GLY A 409 76.91 14.77 5.26
CA GLY A 409 77.37 15.54 4.09
C GLY A 409 78.76 16.10 4.33
N ILE A 410 79.77 15.58 3.63
CA ILE A 410 81.15 16.08 3.71
C ILE A 410 81.52 16.66 2.36
N GLY A 411 81.75 17.98 2.31
CA GLY A 411 82.07 18.67 1.06
C GLY A 411 83.32 19.52 1.15
N VAL A 412 84.06 19.58 0.04
CA VAL A 412 85.19 20.49 -0.18
C VAL A 412 84.88 21.33 -1.41
N ILE A 413 85.06 22.64 -1.30
CA ILE A 413 84.83 23.60 -2.39
C ILE A 413 86.14 24.36 -2.59
N GLY A 414 86.69 24.31 -3.80
CA GLY A 414 87.89 25.08 -4.12
C GLY A 414 87.61 26.58 -4.22
N ASN A 415 88.55 27.42 -3.78
CA ASN A 415 88.51 28.86 -4.02
C ASN A 415 88.66 29.17 -5.52
N ILE A 416 88.12 30.30 -5.96
CA ILE A 416 88.29 30.79 -7.34
C ILE A 416 89.78 31.02 -7.61
N ILE A 417 90.31 30.35 -8.63
CA ILE A 417 91.71 30.50 -9.03
C ILE A 417 91.79 31.73 -9.95
N SER A 418 92.53 32.77 -9.53
CA SER A 418 92.73 33.99 -10.33
C SER A 418 94.19 34.07 -10.79
N PHE A 419 94.42 34.06 -12.10
CA PHE A 419 95.76 34.16 -12.68
C PHE A 419 95.77 35.21 -13.80
N GLN A 420 96.64 36.22 -13.69
CA GLN A 420 96.75 37.34 -14.65
C GLN A 420 95.42 38.07 -14.94
N GLY A 421 94.57 38.25 -13.93
CA GLY A 421 93.25 38.91 -14.08
C GLY A 421 92.15 38.02 -14.70
N ALA A 422 92.50 36.83 -15.19
CA ALA A 422 91.53 35.82 -15.63
C ALA A 422 91.09 34.96 -14.43
N LYS A 423 89.77 34.81 -14.25
CA LYS A 423 89.16 33.96 -13.21
C LYS A 423 88.86 32.58 -13.81
N PHE A 424 89.37 31.52 -13.18
CA PHE A 424 89.13 30.15 -13.57
C PHE A 424 88.08 29.49 -12.66
N PRO A 425 87.24 28.60 -13.20
CA PRO A 425 86.29 27.85 -12.40
C PRO A 425 87.02 26.92 -11.43
N SER A 426 86.50 26.80 -10.21
CA SER A 426 87.01 25.86 -9.20
C SER A 426 86.17 24.58 -9.19
N ILE A 427 86.79 23.50 -8.72
CA ILE A 427 86.13 22.20 -8.55
C ILE A 427 85.72 22.06 -7.08
N GLY A 428 84.50 21.58 -6.87
CA GLY A 428 83.99 21.17 -5.57
C GLY A 428 83.47 19.73 -5.62
N ALA A 429 83.53 19.04 -4.48
CA ALA A 429 83.02 17.69 -4.30
C ALA A 429 82.21 17.61 -3.00
N LEU A 430 81.07 16.91 -3.01
CA LEU A 430 80.25 16.64 -1.83
C LEU A 430 79.93 15.15 -1.76
N ILE A 431 80.38 14.51 -0.69
CA ILE A 431 80.00 13.14 -0.35
C ILE A 431 78.76 13.22 0.53
N SER A 432 77.68 12.55 0.12
CA SER A 432 76.45 12.45 0.89
C SER A 432 76.10 10.99 1.20
N ALA A 433 75.70 10.73 2.44
CA ALA A 433 75.24 9.42 2.91
C ALA A 433 74.07 9.57 3.89
N LEU A 434 72.96 8.90 3.60
CA LEU A 434 71.77 8.87 4.44
C LEU A 434 71.11 7.50 4.36
N ARG A 435 70.66 6.97 5.50
CA ARG A 435 69.76 5.82 5.56
C ARG A 435 68.62 6.09 6.54
N THR A 436 67.40 5.89 6.09
CA THR A 436 66.19 6.03 6.91
C THR A 436 65.42 4.71 6.91
N SER A 437 64.74 4.42 8.02
CA SER A 437 63.85 3.28 8.17
C SER A 437 62.67 3.70 9.03
N SER A 438 61.47 3.67 8.46
CA SER A 438 60.20 3.94 9.14
C SER A 438 59.35 2.68 9.09
N GLY A 439 58.62 2.41 10.16
CA GLY A 439 57.74 1.26 10.27
C GLY A 439 56.46 1.64 11.00
N ILE A 440 55.32 1.23 10.46
CA ILE A 440 53.99 1.47 11.02
C ILE A 440 53.27 0.12 11.10
N ASN A 441 52.64 -0.15 12.25
CA ASN A 441 51.76 -1.29 12.44
C ASN A 441 50.39 -0.78 12.91
N ILE A 442 49.33 -1.14 12.21
CA ILE A 442 47.95 -0.76 12.50
C ILE A 442 47.15 -2.03 12.72
N ILE A 443 46.49 -2.09 13.87
CA ILE A 443 45.54 -3.14 14.22
C ILE A 443 44.19 -2.46 14.47
N SER A 444 43.21 -2.74 13.62
CA SER A 444 41.84 -2.27 13.81
C SER A 444 40.92 -3.48 14.00
N ASN A 445 40.13 -3.46 15.09
CA ASN A 445 39.17 -4.54 15.41
C ASN A 445 37.74 -3.99 15.57
N PRO A 446 37.06 -3.59 14.48
CA PRO A 446 35.63 -3.30 14.53
C PRO A 446 34.81 -4.57 14.83
N GLN A 447 33.84 -4.42 15.74
CA GLN A 447 32.99 -5.48 16.25
C GLN A 447 31.52 -5.04 16.23
N ILE A 448 30.61 -5.93 15.88
CA ILE A 448 29.17 -5.63 15.80
C ILE A 448 28.31 -6.86 16.09
N LEU A 449 27.20 -6.67 16.81
CA LEU A 449 26.19 -7.70 17.08
C LEU A 449 24.93 -7.40 16.26
N THR A 450 24.37 -8.40 15.59
CA THR A 450 23.11 -8.25 14.86
C THR A 450 22.26 -9.52 14.88
N LEU A 451 20.98 -9.39 14.55
CA LEU A 451 20.07 -10.51 14.40
C LEU A 451 20.35 -11.27 13.11
N ASN A 452 20.03 -12.56 13.09
CA ASN A 452 20.05 -13.35 11.86
C ASN A 452 19.17 -12.70 10.77
N ASN A 453 19.72 -12.59 9.55
CA ASN A 453 19.15 -11.91 8.38
C ASN A 453 18.94 -10.39 8.52
N SER A 454 19.54 -9.74 9.51
CA SER A 454 19.49 -8.28 9.68
C SER A 454 20.84 -7.65 9.38
N ALA A 455 20.86 -6.72 8.42
CA ALA A 455 22.04 -5.91 8.14
C ALA A 455 22.34 -5.01 9.35
N ALA A 456 23.63 -4.88 9.67
CA ALA A 456 24.11 -3.95 10.68
C ALA A 456 25.41 -3.29 10.19
N GLU A 457 25.62 -2.05 10.60
CA GLU A 457 26.74 -1.22 10.17
C GLU A 457 27.39 -0.56 11.38
N VAL A 458 28.72 -0.57 11.41
CA VAL A 458 29.54 0.20 12.35
C VAL A 458 30.52 1.05 11.55
N PHE A 459 30.57 2.34 11.89
CA PHE A 459 31.54 3.28 11.35
C PHE A 459 32.36 3.87 12.50
N VAL A 460 33.68 3.80 12.37
CA VAL A 460 34.64 4.38 13.32
C VAL A 460 35.60 5.25 12.53
N GLY A 461 35.50 6.56 12.70
CA GLY A 461 36.27 7.51 11.91
C GLY A 461 36.10 8.95 12.36
N GLU A 462 36.70 9.84 11.58
CA GLU A 462 36.64 11.28 11.72
C GLU A 462 35.98 11.87 10.48
N ASN A 463 35.29 13.00 10.63
CA ASN A 463 34.71 13.72 9.49
C ASN A 463 35.64 14.88 9.10
N MET A 464 36.30 14.75 7.95
CA MET A 464 37.36 15.67 7.52
C MET A 464 36.84 16.71 6.52
N PRO A 465 37.15 18.01 6.68
CA PRO A 465 36.79 19.04 5.72
C PRO A 465 37.71 19.03 4.49
N TYR A 466 37.10 19.10 3.31
CA TYR A 466 37.73 19.22 2.00
C TYR A 466 37.34 20.56 1.39
N GLN A 467 38.29 21.44 1.12
CA GLN A 467 37.97 22.68 0.44
C GLN A 467 37.61 22.42 -1.03
N THR A 468 36.38 22.71 -1.43
CA THR A 468 35.87 22.47 -2.81
C THR A 468 35.97 23.70 -3.69
N SER A 469 35.93 24.90 -3.12
CA SER A 469 36.01 26.16 -3.86
C SER A 469 36.63 27.26 -3.02
N THR A 470 37.38 28.15 -3.69
CA THR A 470 37.71 29.47 -3.19
C THR A 470 37.09 30.49 -4.15
N LYS A 471 36.14 31.28 -3.67
CA LYS A 471 35.64 32.46 -4.39
C LYS A 471 36.22 33.70 -3.76
N TYR A 472 36.43 34.75 -4.52
CA TYR A 472 36.83 36.05 -3.97
C TYR A 472 35.62 36.96 -3.99
N ASP A 473 35.33 37.60 -2.86
CA ASP A 473 34.33 38.68 -2.82
C ASP A 473 34.87 39.92 -3.56
N SER A 474 34.01 40.91 -3.80
CA SER A 474 34.32 42.20 -4.45
C SER A 474 35.48 42.96 -3.79
N ASN A 475 35.77 42.67 -2.51
CA ASN A 475 36.90 43.22 -1.75
C ASN A 475 38.15 42.32 -1.76
N ASN A 476 38.22 41.34 -2.66
CA ASN A 476 39.34 40.39 -2.81
C ASN A 476 39.62 39.51 -1.58
N ASN A 477 38.60 39.29 -0.73
CA ASN A 477 38.67 38.37 0.41
C ASN A 477 38.27 36.94 -0.05
N PRO A 478 39.08 35.91 0.28
CA PRO A 478 38.76 34.54 -0.10
C PRO A 478 37.61 33.97 0.77
N ILE A 479 36.50 33.61 0.13
CA ILE A 479 35.42 32.78 0.66
C ILE A 479 35.76 31.33 0.31
N GLN A 480 36.00 30.51 1.33
CA GLN A 480 36.33 29.10 1.17
C GLN A 480 35.10 28.24 1.50
N THR A 481 34.72 27.36 0.58
CA THR A 481 33.65 26.38 0.79
C THR A 481 34.26 25.03 1.11
N TYR A 482 33.78 24.39 2.17
CA TYR A 482 34.22 23.08 2.62
C TYR A 482 33.13 22.02 2.42
N ASP A 483 33.53 20.84 1.96
CA ASP A 483 32.75 19.61 1.88
C ASP A 483 33.30 18.63 2.92
N TYR A 484 32.44 18.01 3.72
CA TYR A 484 32.87 17.15 4.82
C TYR A 484 32.79 15.68 4.39
N ARG A 485 33.89 14.94 4.53
CA ARG A 485 33.99 13.54 4.13
C ARG A 485 34.46 12.67 5.28
N ASP A 486 33.72 11.59 5.49
CA ASP A 486 34.05 10.57 6.48
C ASP A 486 35.30 9.78 6.09
N VAL A 487 36.30 9.79 6.97
CA VAL A 487 37.51 8.98 6.89
C VAL A 487 37.58 8.04 8.09
N GLY A 488 37.68 6.74 7.86
CA GLY A 488 37.67 5.76 8.92
C GLY A 488 37.46 4.35 8.44
N VAL A 489 37.14 3.46 9.37
CA VAL A 489 36.79 2.07 9.11
C VAL A 489 35.28 1.94 9.14
N LYS A 490 34.70 1.50 8.03
CA LYS A 490 33.30 1.16 7.87
C LYS A 490 33.16 -0.34 7.68
N LEU A 491 32.35 -0.98 8.52
CA LEU A 491 32.04 -2.40 8.41
C LEU A 491 30.53 -2.56 8.42
N LYS A 492 29.99 -3.10 7.33
CA LYS A 492 28.59 -3.48 7.21
C LYS A 492 28.51 -4.98 6.95
N VAL A 493 27.69 -5.66 7.75
CA VAL A 493 27.57 -7.11 7.74
C VAL A 493 26.10 -7.52 7.74
N THR A 494 25.78 -8.55 6.96
CA THR A 494 24.48 -9.23 6.98
C THR A 494 24.72 -10.72 7.21
N PRO A 495 24.46 -11.24 8.41
CA PRO A 495 24.64 -12.65 8.69
C PRO A 495 23.42 -13.48 8.33
N GLN A 496 23.68 -14.72 7.93
CA GLN A 496 22.68 -15.76 7.73
C GLN A 496 23.18 -17.06 8.37
N ILE A 497 22.47 -17.55 9.38
CA ILE A 497 22.79 -18.80 10.06
C ILE A 497 22.11 -19.97 9.32
N SER A 498 22.91 -20.98 8.96
CA SER A 498 22.43 -22.25 8.41
C SER A 498 22.08 -23.24 9.53
N SER A 499 21.34 -24.30 9.21
CA SER A 499 20.99 -25.37 10.16
C SER A 499 22.19 -26.15 10.73
N ASP A 500 23.36 -26.07 10.10
CA ASP A 500 24.62 -26.75 10.49
C ASP A 500 25.56 -25.82 11.30
N ASP A 501 25.01 -24.81 11.99
CA ASP A 501 25.76 -23.77 12.73
C ASP A 501 26.89 -23.07 11.92
N MET A 502 26.73 -23.09 10.60
CA MET A 502 27.55 -22.32 9.67
C MET A 502 26.93 -20.93 9.50
N VAL A 503 27.76 -19.90 9.56
CA VAL A 503 27.36 -18.51 9.32
C VAL A 503 27.79 -18.12 7.92
N THR A 504 26.85 -17.71 7.09
CA THR A 504 27.12 -16.99 5.85
C THR A 504 27.10 -15.50 6.16
N LEU A 505 28.19 -14.79 5.88
CA LEU A 505 28.30 -13.35 6.08
C LEU A 505 28.43 -12.66 4.72
N ALA A 506 27.50 -11.76 4.40
CA ALA A 506 27.72 -10.74 3.39
C ALA A 506 28.41 -9.55 4.06
N ILE A 507 29.62 -9.22 3.60
CA ILE A 507 30.49 -8.20 4.21
C ILE A 507 30.79 -7.12 3.19
N GLU A 508 30.52 -5.88 3.59
CA GLU A 508 30.95 -4.65 2.94
C GLU A 508 31.89 -3.92 3.92
N GLN A 509 33.18 -3.90 3.60
CA GLN A 509 34.21 -3.32 4.45
C GLN A 509 34.94 -2.23 3.67
N GLU A 510 35.05 -1.04 4.25
CA GLU A 510 35.77 0.10 3.69
C GLU A 510 36.74 0.67 4.73
N ILE A 511 37.99 0.91 4.34
CA ILE A 511 38.97 1.67 5.12
C ILE A 511 39.32 2.90 4.31
N LYS A 512 39.05 4.08 4.86
CA LYS A 512 39.50 5.37 4.34
C LYS A 512 40.51 5.96 5.32
N LYS A 513 41.71 6.26 4.83
CA LYS A 513 42.77 6.89 5.62
C LYS A 513 43.25 8.15 4.90
N VAL A 514 43.54 9.21 5.64
CA VAL A 514 44.21 10.39 5.08
C VAL A 514 45.68 10.06 4.81
N SER A 515 46.11 10.27 3.56
CA SER A 515 47.48 10.10 3.10
C SER A 515 48.14 11.48 2.95
N GLY A 516 49.22 11.69 3.70
CA GLY A 516 50.17 12.79 3.50
C GLY A 516 49.83 14.13 4.19
N SER A 517 50.75 14.58 5.06
CA SER A 517 50.93 15.99 5.40
C SER A 517 51.67 16.68 4.25
N ALA A 518 50.94 17.09 3.20
CA ALA A 518 51.48 18.09 2.29
C ALA A 518 51.33 19.45 2.96
N VAL A 519 52.46 20.07 3.33
CA VAL A 519 52.55 21.37 4.05
C VAL A 519 52.06 22.56 3.19
N SER A 520 51.32 22.31 2.11
CA SER A 520 50.83 23.34 1.18
C SER A 520 49.61 22.97 0.32
N SER A 521 48.89 21.85 0.57
CA SER A 521 47.65 21.57 -0.17
C SER A 521 46.42 21.69 0.70
N THR A 522 45.56 22.63 0.34
CA THR A 522 44.23 22.91 0.89
C THR A 522 43.23 21.73 0.75
N ALA A 523 43.68 20.60 0.19
CA ALA A 523 42.92 19.36 0.06
C ALA A 523 43.80 18.16 0.46
N PRO A 524 43.44 17.39 1.49
CA PRO A 524 44.16 16.19 1.89
C PRO A 524 43.86 15.02 0.94
N THR A 525 44.86 14.22 0.55
CA THR A 525 44.60 13.00 -0.24
C THR A 525 44.11 11.87 0.67
N THR A 526 43.16 11.06 0.21
CA THR A 526 42.67 9.87 0.96
C THR A 526 43.00 8.59 0.23
N LEU A 527 43.52 7.63 0.99
CA LEU A 527 43.71 6.25 0.58
C LEU A 527 42.46 5.46 0.97
N THR A 528 41.81 4.85 -0.01
CA THR A 528 40.60 4.05 0.19
C THR A 528 40.88 2.59 -0.15
N ARG A 529 40.40 1.67 0.68
CA ARG A 529 40.46 0.22 0.47
C ARG A 529 39.08 -0.35 0.73
N THR A 530 38.53 -1.07 -0.24
CA THR A 530 37.18 -1.61 -0.16
C THR A 530 37.19 -3.11 -0.45
N THR A 531 36.50 -3.87 0.40
CA THR A 531 36.27 -5.30 0.25
C THR A 531 34.76 -5.54 0.26
N ASN A 532 34.25 -6.25 -0.74
CA ASN A 532 32.83 -6.58 -0.83
C ASN A 532 32.70 -8.05 -1.22
N THR A 533 32.24 -8.90 -0.31
CA THR A 533 32.24 -10.36 -0.52
C THR A 533 31.23 -11.07 0.38
N THR A 534 30.86 -12.28 -0.01
CA THR A 534 30.03 -13.17 0.81
C THR A 534 30.82 -14.43 1.11
N VAL A 535 31.00 -14.75 2.40
CA VAL A 535 31.74 -15.94 2.84
C VAL A 535 30.90 -16.81 3.75
N LYS A 536 31.22 -18.10 3.81
CA LYS A 536 30.59 -19.05 4.72
C LYS A 536 31.65 -19.63 5.65
N LEU A 537 31.48 -19.44 6.95
CA LEU A 537 32.43 -19.85 7.98
C LEU A 537 31.72 -20.60 9.12
N LYS A 538 32.48 -21.44 9.84
CA LYS A 538 32.01 -22.10 11.05
C LYS A 538 31.92 -21.10 12.20
N ASN A 539 31.01 -21.36 13.14
CA ASN A 539 30.98 -20.65 14.42
C ASN A 539 32.36 -20.70 15.11
N HIS A 540 32.81 -19.59 15.70
CA HIS A 540 34.13 -19.43 16.35
C HIS A 540 35.37 -19.59 15.46
N SER A 541 35.21 -19.68 14.13
CA SER A 541 36.35 -19.82 13.22
C SER A 541 36.79 -18.48 12.66
N ILE A 542 38.10 -18.26 12.63
CA ILE A 542 38.73 -17.10 11.99
C ILE A 542 38.97 -17.45 10.52
N MET A 543 38.56 -16.57 9.60
CA MET A 543 38.77 -16.72 8.17
C MET A 543 39.47 -15.48 7.60
N VAL A 544 40.48 -15.69 6.75
CA VAL A 544 41.07 -14.61 5.94
C VAL A 544 40.13 -14.32 4.77
N ILE A 545 39.72 -13.06 4.64
CA ILE A 545 38.75 -12.62 3.64
C ILE A 545 39.44 -11.89 2.49
N SER A 546 40.44 -11.06 2.82
CA SER A 546 41.14 -10.21 1.87
C SER A 546 42.59 -10.02 2.32
N GLY A 547 43.50 -9.88 1.36
CA GLY A 547 44.91 -9.62 1.63
C GLY A 547 45.62 -8.98 0.43
N MET A 548 46.57 -8.10 0.71
CA MET A 548 47.41 -7.45 -0.30
C MET A 548 48.83 -7.31 0.25
N ILE A 549 49.81 -7.77 -0.54
CA ILE A 549 51.24 -7.57 -0.28
C ILE A 549 51.77 -6.70 -1.42
N LYS A 550 52.38 -5.58 -1.07
CA LYS A 550 52.99 -4.63 -2.00
C LYS A 550 54.46 -4.46 -1.64
N ASP A 551 55.34 -4.57 -2.63
CA ASP A 551 56.79 -4.40 -2.49
C ASP A 551 57.29 -3.54 -3.64
N ASP A 552 57.40 -2.24 -3.39
CA ASP A 552 57.91 -1.27 -4.36
C ASP A 552 59.37 -0.97 -4.03
N SER A 553 60.28 -1.27 -4.95
CA SER A 553 61.70 -0.95 -4.82
C SER A 553 62.18 -0.12 -6.00
N THR A 554 62.43 1.17 -5.75
CA THR A 554 62.94 2.11 -6.75
C THR A 554 64.40 2.38 -6.49
N THR A 555 65.27 2.09 -7.46
CA THR A 555 66.68 2.46 -7.43
C THR A 555 66.95 3.50 -8.51
N THR A 556 67.32 4.71 -8.09
CA THR A 556 67.71 5.80 -8.99
C THR A 556 69.23 5.93 -8.94
N VAL A 557 69.89 5.78 -10.09
CA VAL A 557 71.32 6.03 -10.23
C VAL A 557 71.51 7.22 -11.15
N THR A 558 72.12 8.28 -10.63
CA THR A 558 72.50 9.47 -11.39
C THR A 558 74.02 9.52 -11.42
N GLY A 559 74.63 9.77 -12.57
CA GLY A 559 76.09 9.86 -12.63
C GLY A 559 76.59 10.29 -14.00
N ILE A 560 77.90 10.51 -14.07
CA ILE A 560 78.57 10.95 -15.31
C ILE A 560 78.68 9.75 -16.28
N PRO A 561 78.25 9.89 -17.55
CA PRO A 561 78.36 8.80 -18.52
C PRO A 561 79.83 8.38 -18.73
N GLY A 562 80.09 7.08 -18.84
CA GLY A 562 81.44 6.49 -18.93
C GLY A 562 82.12 6.31 -17.57
N LEU A 563 82.41 7.41 -16.86
CA LEU A 563 83.16 7.40 -15.59
C LEU A 563 82.43 6.67 -14.45
N SER A 564 81.09 6.74 -14.41
CA SER A 564 80.27 6.07 -13.39
C SER A 564 80.27 4.54 -13.48
N GLN A 565 80.68 3.97 -14.62
CA GLN A 565 80.63 2.52 -14.88
C GLN A 565 81.94 1.79 -14.54
N ILE A 566 83.01 2.51 -14.17
CA ILE A 566 84.30 1.90 -13.82
C ILE A 566 84.16 1.08 -12.52
N PRO A 567 84.61 -0.19 -12.46
CA PRO A 567 84.62 -0.96 -11.22
C PRO A 567 85.39 -0.22 -10.12
N VAL A 568 84.87 -0.21 -8.88
CA VAL A 568 85.44 0.46 -7.70
C VAL A 568 85.43 2.01 -7.81
N LEU A 569 86.06 2.59 -8.83
CA LEU A 569 86.19 4.04 -9.00
C LEU A 569 84.90 4.74 -9.44
N GLY A 570 83.95 4.01 -10.06
CA GLY A 570 82.68 4.57 -10.52
C GLY A 570 81.80 5.12 -9.39
N TRP A 571 82.01 4.67 -8.14
CA TRP A 571 81.33 5.21 -6.95
C TRP A 571 81.68 6.67 -6.65
N LEU A 572 82.84 7.15 -7.13
CA LEU A 572 83.20 8.57 -7.03
C LEU A 572 82.43 9.44 -8.02
N PHE A 573 81.79 8.87 -9.05
CA PHE A 573 81.16 9.63 -10.14
C PHE A 573 79.66 9.34 -10.30
N LYS A 574 79.03 8.72 -9.29
CA LYS A 574 77.60 8.44 -9.26
C LYS A 574 76.99 8.70 -7.88
N THR A 575 75.69 8.95 -7.88
CA THR A 575 74.82 8.99 -6.72
C THR A 575 73.75 7.93 -6.91
N GLN A 576 73.61 7.07 -5.92
CA GLN A 576 72.60 6.02 -5.88
C GLN A 576 71.63 6.30 -4.74
N SER A 577 70.35 6.39 -5.06
CA SER A 577 69.24 6.44 -4.11
C SER A 577 68.40 5.19 -4.28
N THR A 578 68.17 4.46 -3.21
CA THR A 578 67.33 3.26 -3.17
C THR A 578 66.22 3.49 -2.16
N MET A 579 64.98 3.39 -2.62
CA MET A 579 63.78 3.48 -1.78
C MET A 579 63.02 2.18 -1.90
N THR A 580 62.77 1.52 -0.77
CA THR A 580 61.99 0.29 -0.67
C THR A 580 60.80 0.53 0.24
N GLN A 581 59.60 0.37 -0.29
CA GLN A 581 58.33 0.46 0.43
C GLN A 581 57.64 -0.90 0.40
N LYS A 582 57.45 -1.48 1.59
CA LYS A 582 56.71 -2.74 1.76
C LYS A 582 55.44 -2.51 2.54
N THR A 583 54.31 -2.96 2.02
CA THR A 583 53.01 -2.84 2.69
C THR A 583 52.30 -4.18 2.65
N ASN A 584 51.92 -4.71 3.81
CA ASN A 584 51.07 -5.89 3.93
C ASN A 584 49.76 -5.50 4.59
N VAL A 585 48.64 -5.88 3.99
CA VAL A 585 47.30 -5.69 4.54
C VAL A 585 46.61 -7.04 4.55
N MET A 586 45.98 -7.41 5.66
CA MET A 586 45.15 -8.59 5.80
C MET A 586 43.86 -8.24 6.54
N LEU A 587 42.74 -8.78 6.06
CA LEU A 587 41.43 -8.72 6.70
C LEU A 587 41.04 -10.13 7.13
N PHE A 588 40.88 -10.32 8.44
CA PHE A 588 40.32 -11.53 9.03
C PHE A 588 38.91 -11.23 9.54
N ILE A 589 38.04 -12.23 9.49
CA ILE A 589 36.69 -12.16 10.06
C ILE A 589 36.42 -13.39 10.90
N THR A 590 35.74 -13.15 12.01
CA THR A 590 35.27 -14.16 12.96
C THR A 590 33.79 -13.94 13.21
N ALA A 591 33.02 -15.03 13.27
CA ALA A 591 31.60 -15.00 13.61
C ALA A 591 31.31 -15.88 14.82
N HIS A 592 30.54 -15.36 15.76
CA HIS A 592 30.07 -16.05 16.95
C HIS A 592 28.54 -16.02 16.97
N ILE A 593 27.91 -17.19 16.99
CA ILE A 593 26.46 -17.30 17.14
C ILE A 593 26.11 -17.20 18.64
N ILE A 594 25.13 -16.35 18.97
CA ILE A 594 24.62 -16.16 20.32
C ILE A 594 23.15 -16.62 20.35
N ASP A 595 22.89 -17.64 21.15
CA ASP A 595 21.56 -18.25 21.26
C ASP A 595 20.92 -17.99 22.63
N THR A 596 21.72 -18.04 23.70
CA THR A 596 21.22 -17.91 25.07
C THR A 596 21.63 -16.58 25.71
N LEU A 597 20.87 -16.18 26.74
CA LEU A 597 21.25 -15.04 27.59
C LEU A 597 22.58 -15.27 28.31
N GLU A 598 22.90 -16.52 28.63
CA GLU A 598 24.16 -16.91 29.25
C GLU A 598 25.35 -16.68 28.30
N ASP A 599 25.20 -17.03 27.01
CA ASP A 599 26.23 -16.77 26.00
C ASP A 599 26.50 -15.26 25.87
N ASN A 600 25.44 -14.45 25.91
CA ASN A 600 25.57 -13.00 25.87
C ASN A 600 26.28 -12.46 27.13
N GLN A 601 25.97 -12.99 28.31
CA GLN A 601 26.67 -12.63 29.55
C GLN A 601 28.15 -13.03 29.51
N LYS A 602 28.49 -14.24 29.05
CA LYS A 602 29.87 -14.70 28.88
C LYS A 602 30.65 -13.80 27.92
N LEU A 603 30.02 -13.39 26.80
CA LEU A 603 30.63 -12.46 25.87
C LEU A 603 30.88 -11.09 26.53
N MET A 604 29.89 -10.56 27.25
CA MET A 604 30.03 -9.28 27.97
C MET A 604 31.14 -9.33 29.04
N GLU A 605 31.20 -10.40 29.83
CA GLU A 605 32.23 -10.58 30.86
C GLU A 605 33.63 -10.65 30.24
N GLY A 606 33.80 -11.43 29.17
CA GLY A 606 35.08 -11.51 28.45
C GLY A 606 35.52 -10.16 27.89
N LYS A 607 34.58 -9.40 27.29
CA LYS A 607 34.86 -8.06 26.76
C LYS A 607 35.17 -7.05 27.86
N ARG A 608 34.48 -7.13 29.00
CA ARG A 608 34.77 -6.28 30.16
C ARG A 608 36.18 -6.55 30.71
N ALA A 609 36.56 -7.81 30.86
CA ALA A 609 37.92 -8.18 31.27
C ALA A 609 38.98 -7.64 30.30
N THR A 610 38.72 -7.72 28.99
CA THR A 610 39.64 -7.20 27.96
C THR A 610 39.79 -5.68 28.05
N MET A 611 38.69 -4.97 28.32
CA MET A 611 38.69 -3.52 28.53
C MET A 611 39.46 -3.11 29.80
N GLU A 612 39.26 -3.84 30.90
CA GLU A 612 39.99 -3.62 32.15
C GLU A 612 41.50 -3.84 31.97
N ASP A 613 41.88 -4.89 31.23
CA ASP A 613 43.28 -5.16 30.88
C ASP A 613 43.89 -4.07 29.99
N PHE A 614 43.14 -3.58 28.99
CA PHE A 614 43.57 -2.49 28.12
C PHE A 614 43.83 -1.20 28.91
N ASN A 615 42.90 -0.83 29.81
CA ASN A 615 43.06 0.33 30.68
C ASN A 615 44.27 0.18 31.61
N ARG A 616 44.44 -1.01 32.22
CA ARG A 616 45.58 -1.30 33.10
C ARG A 616 46.92 -1.20 32.36
N GLN A 617 46.98 -1.65 31.11
CA GLN A 617 48.17 -1.50 30.28
C GLN A 617 48.45 -0.03 29.95
N GLY A 618 47.42 0.74 29.58
CA GLY A 618 47.53 2.19 29.36
C GLY A 618 48.06 2.93 30.59
N ASP A 619 47.53 2.62 31.78
CA ASP A 619 47.99 3.19 33.05
C ASP A 619 49.42 2.76 33.38
N ALA A 620 49.79 1.52 33.09
CA ALA A 620 51.15 1.02 33.31
C ALA A 620 52.17 1.68 32.36
N GLU A 621 51.80 1.96 31.11
CA GLU A 621 52.66 2.68 30.16
C GLU A 621 52.77 4.17 30.49
N PHE A 622 51.65 4.82 30.88
CA PHE A 622 51.66 6.20 31.38
C PHE A 622 52.57 6.33 32.61
N ASN A 623 52.48 5.39 33.56
CA ASN A 623 53.32 5.38 34.75
C ASN A 623 54.79 5.04 34.47
N LYS A 624 55.10 4.27 33.42
CA LYS A 624 56.49 4.07 32.97
C LYS A 624 57.10 5.35 32.37
N GLY A 625 56.30 6.18 31.70
CA GLY A 625 56.73 7.49 31.19
C GLY A 625 56.98 8.54 32.28
N ALA A 626 56.33 8.41 33.44
CA ALA A 626 56.50 9.32 34.57
C ALA A 626 57.76 9.07 35.43
N PHE A 627 58.53 8.00 35.17
CA PHE A 627 59.69 7.60 35.96
C PHE A 627 60.97 7.31 35.14
N THR A 628 61.24 8.08 34.09
CA THR A 628 62.57 8.15 33.47
C THR A 628 63.29 9.44 33.82
N ASP A 629 63.45 9.73 35.12
CA ASP A 629 64.57 10.56 35.63
C ASP A 629 65.68 9.62 36.12
N THR A 630 66.06 8.64 35.28
CA THR A 630 67.22 7.78 35.47
C THR A 630 68.48 8.45 34.91
N GLY A 631 68.56 9.78 35.00
CA GLY A 631 69.79 10.56 34.85
C GLY A 631 70.36 11.01 36.20
N ARG A 632 69.50 11.16 37.21
CA ARG A 632 69.91 11.64 38.55
C ARG A 632 70.49 10.55 39.45
N SER A 633 70.17 9.28 39.23
CA SER A 633 70.60 8.18 40.11
C SER A 633 72.07 7.75 39.92
N ILE A 634 72.72 8.12 38.81
CA ILE A 634 74.14 7.80 38.57
C ILE A 634 75.06 8.89 39.15
N GLN A 635 74.62 10.16 39.17
CA GLN A 635 75.35 11.22 39.86
C GLN A 635 75.26 11.14 41.39
N LEU A 636 74.14 10.61 41.92
CA LEU A 636 73.95 10.45 43.36
C LEU A 636 74.67 9.26 43.98
N LYS A 637 75.20 8.31 43.19
CA LYS A 637 75.98 7.18 43.74
C LYS A 637 77.44 7.55 44.03
N ASN A 638 77.99 8.52 43.30
CA ASN A 638 79.36 9.01 43.49
C ASN A 638 79.48 10.13 44.53
N GLU A 639 78.38 10.58 45.12
CA GLU A 639 78.34 11.64 46.15
C GLU A 639 77.84 11.14 47.52
N ILE A 640 77.86 9.81 47.73
CA ILE A 640 77.50 9.15 49.00
C ILE A 640 78.69 8.40 49.63
N GLU A 641 79.84 8.30 48.98
CA GLU A 641 81.04 7.69 49.57
C GLU A 641 81.87 8.62 50.48
N GLY A 642 81.35 9.80 50.85
CA GLY A 642 82.18 10.83 51.51
C GLY A 642 81.64 11.54 52.76
N LEU A 643 80.46 11.22 53.32
CA LEU A 643 79.85 12.07 54.37
C LEU A 643 79.28 11.31 55.59
N SER A 644 79.43 11.92 56.76
CA SER A 644 79.26 11.39 58.13
C SER A 644 77.80 11.02 58.50
N PRO A 645 77.56 10.06 59.44
CA PRO A 645 76.24 9.50 59.76
C PRO A 645 75.17 10.48 60.29
N GLU A 646 75.53 11.71 60.66
CA GLU A 646 74.61 12.67 61.28
C GLU A 646 73.77 13.47 60.26
N GLU A 647 74.23 13.61 59.01
CA GLU A 647 73.51 14.35 57.96
C GLU A 647 72.48 13.48 57.22
N ALA A 648 72.68 12.15 57.20
CA ALA A 648 71.77 11.19 56.57
C ALA A 648 70.40 11.15 57.27
N GLN A 649 70.35 11.26 58.61
CA GLN A 649 69.09 11.25 59.36
C GLN A 649 68.26 12.53 59.20
N LYS A 650 68.91 13.70 59.08
CA LYS A 650 68.21 14.97 58.81
C LYS A 650 67.61 15.00 57.41
N THR A 651 68.33 14.48 56.41
CA THR A 651 67.85 14.39 55.02
C THR A 651 66.72 13.36 54.86
N GLN A 652 66.77 12.25 55.60
CA GLN A 652 65.68 11.26 55.61
C GLN A 652 64.40 11.83 56.23
N SER A 653 64.51 12.52 57.38
CA SER A 653 63.36 13.14 58.06
C SER A 653 62.75 14.30 57.26
N GLN A 654 63.55 15.06 56.51
CA GLN A 654 63.04 16.07 55.58
C GLN A 654 62.31 15.45 54.38
N ARG A 655 62.81 14.33 53.82
CA ARG A 655 62.14 13.60 52.74
C ARG A 655 60.82 12.98 53.16
N ASP A 656 60.72 12.44 54.37
CA ASP A 656 59.47 11.89 54.89
C ASP A 656 58.42 12.99 55.12
N LYS A 657 58.85 14.18 55.56
CA LYS A 657 57.98 15.36 55.69
C LYS A 657 57.51 15.88 54.32
N GLU A 658 58.39 15.89 53.32
CA GLU A 658 58.07 16.37 51.97
C GLU A 658 57.14 15.39 51.23
N LYS A 659 57.34 14.07 51.42
CA LYS A 659 56.45 13.03 50.89
C LYS A 659 55.06 13.09 51.52
N ALA A 660 54.98 13.30 52.84
CA ALA A 660 53.71 13.51 53.53
C ALA A 660 52.99 14.81 53.13
N GLN A 661 53.75 15.87 52.77
CA GLN A 661 53.17 17.11 52.23
C GLN A 661 52.65 16.92 50.80
N ARG A 662 53.37 16.19 49.94
CA ARG A 662 52.90 15.87 48.58
C ARG A 662 51.63 15.02 48.59
N GLU A 663 51.57 13.99 49.43
CA GLU A 663 50.38 13.14 49.53
C GLU A 663 49.16 13.92 50.05
N LYS A 664 49.36 14.88 50.97
CA LYS A 664 48.30 15.79 51.43
C LYS A 664 47.86 16.78 50.33
N ALA A 665 48.79 17.29 49.52
CA ALA A 665 48.49 18.18 48.41
C ALA A 665 47.72 17.45 47.30
N GLU A 666 48.08 16.20 47.01
CA GLU A 666 47.43 15.36 46.00
C GLU A 666 46.01 14.98 46.42
N LYS A 667 45.81 14.55 47.67
CA LYS A 667 44.45 14.31 48.24
C LYS A 667 43.60 15.59 48.25
N LYS A 668 44.20 16.76 48.44
CA LYS A 668 43.49 18.05 48.36
C LYS A 668 43.08 18.38 46.92
N ALA A 669 43.99 18.19 45.95
CA ALA A 669 43.72 18.42 44.53
C ALA A 669 42.65 17.47 43.98
N GLU A 670 42.66 16.20 44.40
CA GLU A 670 41.64 15.22 44.02
C GLU A 670 40.26 15.61 44.58
N LYS A 671 40.20 16.07 45.83
CA LYS A 671 38.96 16.57 46.45
C LYS A 671 38.44 17.84 45.78
N GLU A 672 39.31 18.72 45.29
CA GLU A 672 38.94 19.90 44.51
C GLU A 672 38.43 19.52 43.10
N ARG A 673 39.05 18.53 42.44
CA ARG A 673 38.56 17.98 41.17
C ARG A 673 37.19 17.34 41.30
N GLN A 674 36.95 16.53 42.34
CA GLN A 674 35.64 15.92 42.59
C GLN A 674 34.56 16.98 42.82
N LYS A 675 34.86 18.05 43.57
CA LYS A 675 33.94 19.18 43.74
C LYS A 675 33.68 19.95 42.44
N ALA A 676 34.68 20.08 41.58
CA ALA A 676 34.52 20.74 40.28
C ALA A 676 33.63 19.91 39.33
N VAL A 677 33.79 18.58 39.32
CA VAL A 677 32.93 17.67 38.56
C VAL A 677 31.49 17.71 39.08
N GLU A 678 31.28 17.65 40.40
CA GLU A 678 29.94 17.74 41.00
C GLU A 678 29.27 19.09 40.70
N LYS A 679 30.04 20.18 40.69
CA LYS A 679 29.54 21.51 40.31
C LYS A 679 29.17 21.57 38.82
N ALA A 680 29.98 20.98 37.94
CA ALA A 680 29.70 20.92 36.51
C ALA A 680 28.45 20.06 36.20
N GLU A 681 28.27 18.93 36.87
CA GLU A 681 27.05 18.11 36.75
C GLU A 681 25.80 18.87 37.23
N LYS A 682 25.90 19.60 38.35
CA LYS A 682 24.79 20.45 38.84
C LYS A 682 24.46 21.60 37.91
N GLU A 683 25.46 22.20 37.25
CA GLU A 683 25.24 23.24 36.23
C GLU A 683 24.65 22.66 34.94
N ALA A 684 25.09 21.48 34.50
CA ALA A 684 24.52 20.77 33.36
C ALA A 684 23.05 20.38 33.60
N ALA A 685 22.73 19.83 34.78
CA ALA A 685 21.37 19.48 35.16
C ALA A 685 20.44 20.71 35.29
N LYS A 686 20.97 21.86 35.71
CA LYS A 686 20.20 23.13 35.69
C LYS A 686 19.96 23.63 34.27
N LYS A 687 20.89 23.39 33.35
CA LYS A 687 20.78 23.80 31.95
C LYS A 687 19.73 22.96 31.22
N SER A 688 19.76 21.63 31.40
CA SER A 688 18.75 20.72 30.86
C SER A 688 17.35 21.02 31.43
N ALA A 689 17.21 21.23 32.74
CA ALA A 689 15.93 21.60 33.34
C ALA A 689 15.39 22.97 32.87
N LYS A 690 16.26 23.87 32.42
CA LYS A 690 15.87 25.18 31.85
C LYS A 690 15.45 25.04 30.39
N GLU A 691 16.09 24.16 29.63
CA GLU A 691 15.70 23.81 28.26
C GLU A 691 14.36 23.05 28.24
N ASP A 692 14.15 22.11 29.16
CA ASP A 692 12.89 21.39 29.31
C ASP A 692 11.72 22.33 29.68
N LYS A 693 11.95 23.30 30.58
CA LYS A 693 10.94 24.33 30.90
C LYS A 693 10.62 25.22 29.70
N LYS A 694 11.62 25.55 28.88
CA LYS A 694 11.44 26.38 27.69
C LYS A 694 10.64 25.63 26.61
N ALA A 695 10.88 24.33 26.45
CA ALA A 695 10.13 23.45 25.55
C ALA A 695 8.66 23.25 26.00
N VAL A 696 8.41 23.22 27.32
CA VAL A 696 7.05 23.16 27.86
C VAL A 696 6.31 24.50 27.67
N GLU A 697 6.98 25.63 27.85
CA GLU A 697 6.40 26.97 27.67
C GLU A 697 6.10 27.29 26.20
N GLU A 698 6.93 26.81 25.27
CA GLU A 698 6.74 26.94 23.82
C GLU A 698 5.57 26.08 23.31
N ASN A 699 5.40 24.87 23.86
CA ASN A 699 4.24 24.02 23.57
C ASN A 699 2.93 24.51 24.20
N THR A 700 2.98 25.25 25.30
CA THR A 700 1.77 25.82 25.94
C THR A 700 1.26 27.05 25.17
N LYS A 701 2.11 27.76 24.43
CA LYS A 701 1.73 28.91 23.59
C LYS A 701 1.01 28.55 22.29
N LEU A 702 1.04 27.29 21.87
CA LEU A 702 0.36 26.80 20.66
C LEU A 702 -1.09 26.32 20.92
N LEU A 703 -1.58 26.37 22.16
CA LEU A 703 -2.84 25.75 22.59
C LEU A 703 -3.78 26.71 23.38
N THR A 704 -3.95 27.96 22.93
CA THR A 704 -5.04 28.83 23.43
C THR A 704 -5.83 29.48 22.28
N PRO A 705 -7.17 29.43 22.29
CA PRO A 705 -8.01 29.96 21.21
C PRO A 705 -8.34 31.46 21.36
N SER A 706 -8.51 32.10 20.19
CA SER A 706 -9.12 33.39 19.84
C SER A 706 -9.63 34.34 20.93
N ALA A 707 -9.21 35.60 20.85
CA ALA A 707 -10.04 36.74 21.24
C ALA A 707 -9.75 37.98 20.36
N VAL A 708 -10.86 38.52 19.85
CA VAL A 708 -11.12 39.81 19.19
C VAL A 708 -10.40 41.00 19.83
N ASP A 709 -9.75 41.85 19.03
CA ASP A 709 -9.97 43.31 19.14
C ASP A 709 -9.56 44.08 17.87
N ASN A 710 -10.29 45.17 17.68
CA ASN A 710 -10.32 46.09 16.55
C ASN A 710 -9.11 47.04 16.53
N ASN A 711 -8.67 47.43 15.34
CA ASN A 711 -8.43 48.85 15.05
C ASN A 711 -8.22 49.09 13.55
N GLU A 712 -9.03 50.01 13.04
CA GLU A 712 -8.89 50.72 11.77
C GLU A 712 -7.66 51.64 11.81
N GLU A 713 -6.91 51.72 10.70
CA GLU A 713 -6.82 52.96 9.90
C GLU A 713 -5.80 52.82 8.75
N ASN A 714 -6.32 53.10 7.55
CA ASN A 714 -5.75 53.88 6.45
C ASN A 714 -4.46 53.44 5.72
N GLY A 715 -4.65 53.16 4.42
CA GLY A 715 -3.98 53.95 3.39
C GLY A 715 -3.41 53.18 2.18
N ASN A 716 -4.20 53.11 1.09
CA ASN A 716 -3.86 53.34 -0.34
C ASN A 716 -2.46 52.94 -0.88
N GLN A 717 -2.23 52.47 -2.11
CA GLN A 717 -2.97 52.27 -3.37
C GLN A 717 -1.92 51.73 -4.39
N PHE A 718 -2.40 51.26 -5.56
CA PHE A 718 -1.73 51.16 -6.87
C PHE A 718 -1.20 49.79 -7.34
N LEU A 719 -2.11 49.08 -8.03
CA LEU A 719 -2.10 48.74 -9.47
C LEU A 719 -0.83 48.18 -10.14
N ASN A 720 -1.06 47.03 -10.80
CA ASN A 720 -0.57 46.60 -12.13
C ASN A 720 0.94 46.61 -12.42
N ASN A 721 1.47 45.45 -12.79
CA ASN A 721 1.67 45.14 -14.22
C ASN A 721 1.99 43.68 -14.48
N ASN A 722 1.43 43.23 -15.59
CA ASN A 722 1.65 41.98 -16.29
C ASN A 722 2.88 42.13 -17.23
N GLU A 723 3.29 41.01 -17.83
CA GLU A 723 4.28 40.85 -18.92
C GLU A 723 5.77 40.76 -18.51
N ASP A 724 6.62 39.95 -19.12
CA ASP A 724 6.56 38.83 -20.08
C ASP A 724 8.02 38.37 -20.31
N THR A 725 8.20 37.16 -20.82
CA THR A 725 9.38 36.65 -21.57
C THR A 725 10.74 36.32 -20.91
N GLY A 726 11.29 35.18 -21.37
CA GLY A 726 12.72 35.08 -21.76
C GLY A 726 13.62 34.28 -20.82
N ILE A 727 13.68 32.94 -20.91
CA ILE A 727 14.67 32.15 -21.67
C ILE A 727 16.14 32.51 -21.33
N ILE A 728 16.92 31.49 -20.93
CA ILE A 728 18.23 31.07 -21.47
C ILE A 728 19.04 30.34 -20.37
N SER A 729 19.21 29.02 -20.53
CA SER A 729 20.34 28.25 -19.99
C SER A 729 21.65 28.73 -20.62
N PRO A 730 22.82 28.50 -19.99
CA PRO A 730 23.60 27.38 -20.53
C PRO A 730 24.35 26.55 -19.49
N GLU A 731 24.62 25.33 -19.93
CA GLU A 731 25.65 24.42 -19.44
C GLU A 731 27.03 25.09 -19.38
N ASN A 732 27.77 24.75 -18.32
CA ASN A 732 29.12 24.18 -18.41
C ASN A 732 29.45 23.44 -17.11
#